data_AF-A0A2E2DBX3-F1
#
_entry.id   AF-A0A2E2DBX3-F1
#
_cell.length_a   1.000
_cell.length_b   1.000
_cell.length_c   1.000
_cell.angle_alpha   90.00
_cell.angle_beta   90.00
_cell.angle_gamma   90.00
#
_symmetry.space_group_name_H-M   'P 1'
#
loop_
_entity.id
_entity.type
_entity.pdbx_description
1 polymer ?
#
loop_
_entity_poly.entity_id
_entity_poly.type
_entity_poly.pdbx_seq_one_letter_code
_entity_poly.pdbx_strand_id
1 'polypeptide(L)'
;MSRDNSFFEFDTETDYSSTSPKSRWLILTVEDNDIFQQSLVSALSRMIIQGKTLEILTASSAKQAKVVLEQRPDINLVLLDVVMETDDAGLRLIDHIRFTLQNPITRIILLTGQPGMAPNRSVMEQYDIDDYWCKTELGEEHLFNVMNGNLKTWQRMSDLKKAHQGLEKVVTASQKISCHHNLSPFSQTVLEQIDQIIGISDGGIMSLKMSDPLDLNNDSAVLAATGQYQPYVGQPLVSIENNLLLKRIQQLLEQKQHIFDGHSSLLYFSFQEPNPVYYVIVVKSTDVLTESNIHLLKVFAENIANGFSNIALTDYLNELAFKHWQTGIYNRNWFCKQLENEAYWNNNAQIVLISIDRLSDITVTFGEKFVIQLLETVYAELSDITGIQAIAIISRDAFAILLEKSQLLTAEKFEQILGKKNHIQHLEHKVIAQAVSAQLTHSLNHSPERLLGQLESHLLRLRTTSSSHFHHVSLDNEAIFSKHIRLLNEFNLGLTRDEVQAYLQPKVNMVTGKLVGFEALARWFKPSGEMVPPDVFIPIAEASGLVEQLDRVILLKSCSAIKQLEAAGIQVPISFNVSCHELLLSDFSSSILEVLAAENVAPQQVDMEITETLAMINYEEVSATLRKLIQLGMDVSIDDFGTGFSSLSHVTELAATTLKIDKSFVQYLGEKSSSEHIVDMIIRVATRFGMKVIAEGVETALQRDKLIELGCTIGQGYFCARPMPIDEAVQWAMANS
;
A
#
# COMPACT_ATOMS: atom_id res chain seq x y z
N MET A 1 29.31 7.21 9.86
CA MET A 1 30.52 6.46 10.23
C MET A 1 30.48 6.20 11.74
N SER A 2 29.97 5.05 12.15
CA SER A 2 30.25 4.43 13.45
C SER A 2 30.13 2.92 13.21
N ARG A 3 31.28 2.23 13.21
CA ARG A 3 31.35 0.78 13.11
C ARG A 3 31.23 0.24 14.53
N ASP A 4 30.08 -0.31 14.89
CA ASP A 4 29.97 -1.16 16.07
C ASP A 4 30.39 -2.58 15.69
N ASN A 5 31.66 -2.86 15.99
CA ASN A 5 32.26 -4.18 15.97
C ASN A 5 32.14 -4.74 17.41
N SER A 6 30.96 -5.23 17.80
CA SER A 6 30.84 -6.05 19.00
C SER A 6 31.25 -7.48 18.64
N PHE A 7 32.56 -7.68 18.63
CA PHE A 7 33.24 -8.97 18.51
C PHE A 7 32.85 -9.89 19.67
N PHE A 8 32.62 -11.17 19.33
CA PHE A 8 32.66 -12.36 20.17
C PHE A 8 33.26 -12.16 21.58
N GLU A 9 32.41 -12.07 22.60
CA GLU A 9 32.78 -12.44 23.97
C GLU A 9 32.53 -13.96 24.11
N PHE A 10 33.63 -14.71 24.25
CA PHE A 10 33.57 -16.10 24.67
C PHE A 10 33.26 -16.13 26.17
N ASP A 11 32.02 -16.50 26.51
CA ASP A 11 31.63 -16.68 27.89
C ASP A 11 32.38 -17.89 28.48
N THR A 12 32.90 -17.71 29.69
CA THR A 12 33.80 -18.64 30.37
C THR A 12 33.10 -19.94 30.74
N GLU A 13 33.76 -21.07 30.49
CA GLU A 13 33.34 -22.44 30.82
C GLU A 13 32.76 -22.54 32.25
N THR A 14 31.44 -22.65 32.39
CA THR A 14 30.79 -23.13 33.61
C THR A 14 30.55 -24.63 33.53
N ASP A 15 31.24 -25.35 34.40
CA ASP A 15 31.11 -26.79 34.67
C ASP A 15 29.65 -27.18 34.95
N TYR A 16 29.05 -27.99 34.07
CA TYR A 16 27.80 -28.70 34.36
C TYR A 16 27.94 -30.19 34.02
N SER A 17 28.15 -30.99 35.06
CA SER A 17 28.05 -32.44 35.03
C SER A 17 26.57 -32.88 34.93
N SER A 18 26.13 -33.34 33.76
CA SER A 18 24.87 -34.09 33.62
C SER A 18 25.12 -35.42 32.92
N THR A 19 24.83 -36.51 33.63
CA THR A 19 25.02 -37.91 33.25
C THR A 19 24.08 -38.33 32.12
N SER A 20 24.62 -38.36 30.90
CA SER A 20 24.08 -39.01 29.70
C SER A 20 24.48 -40.50 29.67
N PRO A 21 23.82 -41.38 28.88
CA PRO A 21 24.10 -42.81 28.89
C PRO A 21 25.56 -43.03 28.48
N LYS A 22 26.34 -43.70 29.34
CA LYS A 22 27.82 -43.82 29.28
C LYS A 22 28.33 -43.84 27.83
N SER A 23 28.70 -42.67 27.30
CA SER A 23 29.27 -42.58 25.96
C SER A 23 30.57 -43.36 25.97
N ARG A 24 30.73 -44.33 25.06
CA ARG A 24 31.93 -45.16 24.95
C ARG A 24 32.73 -44.74 23.72
N TRP A 25 34.04 -44.91 23.78
CA TRP A 25 34.88 -44.81 22.59
C TRP A 25 34.98 -46.18 21.93
N LEU A 26 34.69 -46.25 20.64
CA LEU A 26 34.77 -47.45 19.83
C LEU A 26 36.13 -47.49 19.12
N ILE A 27 36.95 -48.47 19.48
CA ILE A 27 38.32 -48.64 19.00
C ILE A 27 38.42 -49.95 18.24
N LEU A 28 38.99 -49.94 17.03
CA LEU A 28 39.29 -51.15 16.28
C LEU A 28 40.79 -51.43 16.35
N THR A 29 41.17 -52.63 16.76
CA THR A 29 42.56 -53.10 16.70
C THR A 29 42.70 -54.18 15.62
N VAL A 30 43.59 -53.96 14.65
CA VAL A 30 43.83 -54.86 13.52
C VAL A 30 45.28 -55.33 13.56
N GLU A 31 45.46 -56.62 13.84
CA GLU A 31 46.76 -57.23 14.13
C GLU A 31 46.67 -58.73 13.86
N ASP A 32 47.65 -59.31 13.16
CA ASP A 32 47.68 -60.75 12.83
C ASP A 32 48.35 -61.60 13.93
N ASN A 33 49.11 -60.99 14.83
CA ASN A 33 49.69 -61.64 16.01
C ASN A 33 48.72 -61.67 17.21
N ASP A 34 48.10 -62.84 17.43
CA ASP A 34 47.15 -63.07 18.53
C ASP A 34 47.69 -62.69 19.92
N ILE A 35 48.97 -62.93 20.20
CA ILE A 35 49.58 -62.65 21.51
C ILE A 35 49.67 -61.14 21.73
N PHE A 36 50.15 -60.41 20.72
CA PHE A 36 50.24 -58.96 20.80
C PHE A 36 48.86 -58.32 20.85
N GLN A 37 47.91 -58.80 20.04
CA GLN A 37 46.53 -58.31 20.03
C GLN A 37 45.86 -58.47 21.41
N GLN A 38 46.01 -59.63 22.07
CA GLN A 38 45.49 -59.84 23.42
C GLN A 38 46.12 -58.91 24.46
N SER A 39 47.44 -58.67 24.35
CA SER A 39 48.15 -57.72 25.22
C SER A 39 47.62 -56.30 25.05
N LEU A 40 47.45 -55.86 23.80
CA LEU A 40 46.93 -54.54 23.45
C LEU A 40 45.49 -54.34 23.94
N VAL A 41 44.62 -55.33 23.72
CA VAL A 41 43.25 -55.32 24.23
C VAL A 41 43.22 -55.26 25.76
N SER A 42 44.10 -56.01 26.44
CA SER A 42 44.19 -55.97 27.90
C SER A 42 44.60 -54.60 28.43
N ALA A 43 45.60 -53.97 27.81
CA ALA A 43 46.04 -52.62 28.16
C ALA A 43 44.93 -51.58 27.94
N LEU A 44 44.26 -51.62 26.79
CA LEU A 44 43.17 -50.69 26.46
C LEU A 44 41.93 -50.89 27.33
N SER A 45 41.59 -52.14 27.69
CA SER A 45 40.38 -52.45 28.46
C SER A 45 40.33 -51.81 29.85
N ARG A 46 41.48 -51.41 30.39
CA ARG A 46 41.63 -50.77 31.69
C ARG A 46 41.59 -49.23 31.64
N MET A 47 41.62 -48.66 30.44
CA MET A 47 41.73 -47.21 30.25
C MET A 47 40.37 -46.51 30.35
N ILE A 48 40.39 -45.32 30.95
CA ILE A 48 39.27 -44.37 30.96
C ILE A 48 39.80 -43.06 30.35
N ILE A 49 39.27 -42.68 29.19
CA ILE A 49 39.73 -41.50 28.45
C ILE A 49 38.59 -40.49 28.44
N GLN A 50 38.85 -39.30 28.97
CA GLN A 50 37.87 -38.21 29.11
C GLN A 50 36.57 -38.66 29.82
N GLY A 51 36.69 -39.50 30.85
CA GLY A 51 35.56 -40.04 31.61
C GLY A 51 34.76 -41.14 30.90
N LYS A 52 35.19 -41.58 29.71
CA LYS A 52 34.53 -42.60 28.89
C LYS A 52 35.33 -43.91 28.87
N THR A 53 34.62 -45.04 28.90
CA THR A 53 35.22 -46.38 28.75
C THR A 53 35.41 -46.73 27.27
N LEU A 54 36.39 -47.58 26.97
CA LEU A 54 36.63 -48.06 25.61
C LEU A 54 35.82 -49.34 25.33
N GLU A 55 35.14 -49.39 24.18
CA GLU A 55 34.61 -50.60 23.55
C GLU A 55 35.58 -50.99 22.43
N ILE A 56 36.18 -52.18 22.55
CA ILE A 56 37.27 -52.60 21.68
C ILE A 56 36.76 -53.69 20.73
N LEU A 57 36.91 -53.45 19.44
CA LEU A 57 36.67 -54.39 18.36
C LEU A 57 38.02 -54.91 17.86
N THR A 58 38.09 -56.18 17.49
CA THR A 58 39.33 -56.84 17.06
C THR A 58 39.15 -57.47 15.68
N ALA A 59 40.16 -57.38 14.84
CA ALA A 59 40.24 -58.12 13.59
C ALA A 59 41.65 -58.71 13.43
N SER A 60 41.76 -59.94 12.94
CA SER A 60 43.06 -60.62 12.76
C SER A 60 43.58 -60.57 11.31
N SER A 61 42.90 -59.82 10.45
CA SER A 61 43.19 -59.71 9.01
C SER A 61 42.64 -58.41 8.45
N ALA A 62 43.24 -57.90 7.37
CA ALA A 62 42.71 -56.76 6.65
C ALA A 62 41.29 -57.05 6.10
N LYS A 63 41.03 -58.29 5.69
CA LYS A 63 39.70 -58.71 5.20
C LYS A 63 38.63 -58.66 6.29
N GLN A 64 38.93 -59.14 7.50
CA GLN A 64 37.98 -59.05 8.62
C GLN A 64 37.77 -57.60 9.05
N ALA A 65 38.84 -56.79 9.08
CA ALA A 65 38.76 -55.39 9.44
C ALA A 65 37.83 -54.60 8.50
N LYS A 66 37.86 -54.88 7.19
CA LYS A 66 36.92 -54.28 6.22
C LYS A 66 35.47 -54.55 6.59
N VAL A 67 35.12 -55.80 6.90
CA VAL A 67 33.75 -56.17 7.29
C VAL A 67 33.31 -55.43 8.55
N VAL A 68 34.19 -55.30 9.54
CA VAL A 68 33.89 -54.58 10.78
C VAL A 68 33.69 -53.08 10.52
N LEU A 69 34.54 -52.46 9.70
CA LEU A 69 34.45 -51.05 9.33
C LEU A 69 33.20 -50.73 8.51
N GLU A 70 32.76 -51.64 7.63
CA GLU A 70 31.52 -51.52 6.88
C GLU A 70 30.27 -51.63 7.77
N GLN A 71 30.32 -52.47 8.82
CA GLN A 71 29.21 -52.65 9.77
C GLN A 71 29.15 -51.59 10.87
N ARG A 72 30.30 -51.01 11.23
CA ARG A 72 30.47 -50.05 12.34
C ARG A 72 31.17 -48.78 11.85
N PRO A 73 30.47 -47.88 11.15
CA PRO A 73 31.05 -46.61 10.69
C PRO A 73 31.33 -45.62 11.84
N ASP A 74 30.84 -45.92 13.05
CA ASP A 74 31.01 -45.14 14.29
C ASP A 74 32.36 -45.35 14.99
N ILE A 75 33.28 -46.14 14.42
CA ILE A 75 34.63 -46.37 14.94
C ILE A 75 35.41 -45.05 15.01
N ASN A 76 35.87 -44.71 16.21
CA ASN A 76 36.58 -43.44 16.46
C ASN A 76 38.05 -43.54 16.06
N LEU A 77 38.68 -44.68 16.34
CA LEU A 77 40.12 -44.88 16.17
C LEU A 77 40.43 -46.32 15.77
N VAL A 78 41.36 -46.47 14.84
CA VAL A 78 41.89 -47.75 14.36
C VAL A 78 43.37 -47.84 14.71
N LEU A 79 43.74 -48.84 15.50
CA LEU A 79 45.12 -49.28 15.70
C LEU A 79 45.40 -50.36 14.66
N LEU A 80 46.36 -50.14 13.78
CA LEU A 80 46.55 -50.97 12.60
C LEU A 80 48.01 -51.40 12.44
N ASP A 81 48.26 -52.70 12.33
CA ASP A 81 49.56 -53.18 11.90
C ASP A 81 49.80 -52.91 10.41
N VAL A 82 51.02 -52.49 10.08
CA VAL A 82 51.42 -52.15 8.70
C VAL A 82 51.56 -53.42 7.85
N VAL A 83 52.19 -54.46 8.42
CA VAL A 83 52.51 -55.72 7.74
C VAL A 83 51.68 -56.82 8.38
N MET A 84 50.81 -57.45 7.59
CA MET A 84 49.96 -58.57 8.05
C MET A 84 50.05 -59.72 7.03
N GLU A 85 48.95 -60.05 6.34
CA GLU A 85 48.93 -61.13 5.35
C GLU A 85 49.85 -60.86 4.15
N THR A 86 50.12 -59.58 3.89
CA THR A 86 51.03 -59.05 2.86
C THR A 86 51.65 -57.75 3.37
N ASP A 87 52.82 -57.38 2.84
CA ASP A 87 53.58 -56.19 3.24
C ASP A 87 52.81 -54.86 3.08
N ASP A 88 51.76 -54.83 2.26
CA ASP A 88 50.93 -53.65 1.97
C ASP A 88 49.47 -53.78 2.50
N ALA A 89 49.17 -54.83 3.28
CA ALA A 89 47.80 -55.11 3.72
C ALA A 89 47.21 -53.96 4.56
N GLY A 90 48.00 -53.39 5.47
CA GLY A 90 47.60 -52.24 6.28
C GLY A 90 47.35 -50.99 5.44
N LEU A 91 48.24 -50.67 4.50
CA LEU A 91 48.07 -49.51 3.62
C LEU A 91 46.82 -49.63 2.73
N ARG A 92 46.53 -50.82 2.19
CA ARG A 92 45.29 -51.08 1.43
C ARG A 92 44.02 -50.96 2.29
N LEU A 93 44.11 -51.18 3.60
CA LEU A 93 43.00 -50.96 4.50
C LEU A 93 42.79 -49.47 4.78
N ILE A 94 43.87 -48.68 4.89
CA ILE A 94 43.80 -47.22 5.02
C ILE A 94 43.14 -46.61 3.80
N ASP A 95 43.55 -47.03 2.60
CA ASP A 95 42.91 -46.61 1.34
C ASP A 95 41.41 -46.90 1.33
N HIS A 96 41.02 -48.06 1.87
CA HIS A 96 39.61 -48.41 1.97
C HIS A 96 38.86 -47.47 2.92
N ILE A 97 39.42 -47.12 4.08
CA ILE A 97 38.79 -46.19 5.03
C ILE A 97 38.65 -44.78 4.43
N ARG A 98 39.71 -44.25 3.81
CA ARG A 98 39.74 -42.87 3.31
C ARG A 98 39.01 -42.70 1.99
N PHE A 99 39.20 -43.61 1.02
CA PHE A 99 38.67 -43.44 -0.33
C PHE A 99 37.42 -44.27 -0.62
N THR A 100 37.26 -45.45 -0.01
CA THR A 100 36.06 -46.28 -0.25
C THR A 100 34.93 -45.92 0.73
N LEU A 101 35.21 -45.91 2.04
CA LEU A 101 34.22 -45.57 3.07
C LEU A 101 34.04 -44.06 3.24
N GLN A 102 34.93 -43.24 2.66
CA GLN A 102 34.90 -41.78 2.74
C GLN A 102 34.81 -41.27 4.19
N ASN A 103 35.58 -41.88 5.09
CA ASN A 103 35.60 -41.51 6.50
C ASN A 103 36.93 -40.83 6.88
N PRO A 104 37.05 -39.50 6.66
CA PRO A 104 38.28 -38.76 6.94
C PRO A 104 38.48 -38.46 8.44
N ILE A 105 37.44 -38.63 9.26
CA ILE A 105 37.53 -38.25 10.68
C ILE A 105 38.08 -39.36 11.57
N THR A 106 37.86 -40.64 11.21
CA THR A 106 38.37 -41.79 11.98
C THR A 106 39.89 -41.74 12.08
N ARG A 107 40.39 -41.86 13.30
CA ARG A 107 41.84 -41.77 13.55
C ARG A 107 42.52 -43.07 13.21
N ILE A 108 43.66 -43.04 12.52
CA ILE A 108 44.42 -44.22 12.13
C ILE A 108 45.82 -44.13 12.72
N ILE A 109 46.14 -45.05 13.62
CA ILE A 109 47.46 -45.17 14.22
C ILE A 109 48.10 -46.44 13.72
N LEU A 110 49.26 -46.30 13.07
CA LEU A 110 50.04 -47.43 12.62
C LEU A 110 50.91 -47.99 13.74
N LEU A 111 50.89 -49.31 13.89
CA LEU A 111 51.79 -50.05 14.77
C LEU A 111 52.77 -50.84 13.90
N THR A 112 54.07 -50.86 14.23
CA THR A 112 55.01 -51.74 13.52
C THR A 112 56.06 -52.36 14.43
N GLY A 113 56.51 -53.57 14.10
CA GLY A 113 57.59 -54.26 14.80
C GLY A 113 59.01 -53.88 14.36
N GLN A 114 59.19 -53.13 13.26
CA GLN A 114 60.51 -52.81 12.71
C GLN A 114 60.74 -51.29 12.57
N PRO A 115 61.71 -50.69 13.30
CA PRO A 115 61.98 -49.24 13.26
C PRO A 115 62.34 -48.69 11.87
N GLY A 116 62.85 -49.54 10.97
CA GLY A 116 63.26 -49.17 9.61
C GLY A 116 62.14 -49.21 8.55
N MET A 117 60.94 -49.69 8.92
CA MET A 117 59.75 -49.75 8.06
C MET A 117 58.75 -48.64 8.37
N ALA A 118 59.18 -47.62 9.13
CA ALA A 118 58.39 -46.43 9.38
C ALA A 118 57.99 -45.76 8.05
N PRO A 119 56.70 -45.43 7.84
CA PRO A 119 56.31 -44.68 6.66
C PRO A 119 57.06 -43.34 6.65
N ASN A 120 57.73 -43.03 5.54
CA ASN A 120 58.29 -41.69 5.35
C ASN A 120 57.16 -40.65 5.46
N ARG A 121 57.49 -39.41 5.83
CA ARG A 121 56.52 -38.32 5.97
C ARG A 121 55.59 -38.16 4.76
N SER A 122 56.11 -38.43 3.56
CA SER A 122 55.33 -38.45 2.31
C SER A 122 54.23 -39.51 2.28
N VAL A 123 54.43 -40.68 2.90
CA VAL A 123 53.44 -41.75 2.98
C VAL A 123 52.36 -41.39 4.01
N MET A 124 52.73 -40.78 5.14
CA MET A 124 51.73 -40.32 6.10
C MET A 124 50.83 -39.23 5.53
N GLU A 125 51.40 -38.29 4.77
CA GLU A 125 50.63 -37.26 4.07
C GLU A 125 49.78 -37.83 2.92
N GLN A 126 50.30 -38.80 2.16
CA GLN A 126 49.57 -39.42 1.04
C GLN A 126 48.34 -40.22 1.50
N TYR A 127 48.45 -40.93 2.62
CA TYR A 127 47.41 -41.83 3.12
C TYR A 127 46.61 -41.24 4.29
N ASP A 128 46.86 -39.98 4.66
CA ASP A 128 46.18 -39.27 5.76
C ASP A 128 46.20 -40.07 7.09
N ILE A 129 47.42 -40.45 7.46
CA ILE A 129 47.70 -41.26 8.66
C ILE A 129 47.98 -40.33 9.84
N ASP A 130 47.37 -40.64 10.97
CA ASP A 130 47.30 -39.73 12.09
C ASP A 130 48.47 -39.84 13.06
N ASP A 131 48.99 -41.06 13.23
CA ASP A 131 50.13 -41.33 14.10
C ASP A 131 50.78 -42.69 13.78
N TYR A 132 51.98 -42.92 14.29
CA TYR A 132 52.72 -44.15 14.08
C TYR A 132 53.66 -44.47 15.24
N TRP A 133 53.71 -45.74 15.64
CA TRP A 133 54.50 -46.19 16.78
C TRP A 133 55.14 -47.58 16.57
N CYS A 134 56.32 -47.76 17.16
CA CYS A 134 56.95 -49.08 17.21
C CYS A 134 56.35 -49.93 18.35
N LYS A 135 56.10 -51.22 18.09
CA LYS A 135 55.52 -52.16 19.07
C LYS A 135 56.34 -52.27 20.36
N THR A 136 57.64 -52.00 20.31
CA THR A 136 58.55 -52.03 21.47
C THR A 136 58.50 -50.77 22.33
N GLU A 137 57.90 -49.68 21.84
CA GLU A 137 57.86 -48.37 22.51
C GLU A 137 56.50 -48.10 23.19
N LEU A 138 55.54 -49.02 23.05
CA LEU A 138 54.18 -48.92 23.60
C LEU A 138 54.15 -49.30 25.09
N GLY A 139 54.58 -48.36 25.95
CA GLY A 139 54.27 -48.39 27.38
C GLY A 139 52.82 -47.97 27.69
N GLU A 140 52.29 -48.37 28.85
CA GLU A 140 50.90 -48.07 29.26
C GLU A 140 50.62 -46.56 29.33
N GLU A 141 51.54 -45.78 29.89
CA GLU A 141 51.45 -44.31 29.97
C GLU A 141 51.52 -43.64 28.59
N HIS A 142 52.36 -44.19 27.70
CA HIS A 142 52.53 -43.66 26.35
C HIS A 142 51.29 -43.93 25.49
N LEU A 143 50.77 -45.16 25.53
CA LEU A 143 49.52 -45.55 24.87
C LEU A 143 48.34 -44.68 25.35
N PHE A 144 48.26 -44.37 26.65
CA PHE A 144 47.24 -43.46 27.18
C PHE A 144 47.33 -42.07 26.54
N ASN A 145 48.52 -41.46 26.49
CA ASN A 145 48.70 -40.11 25.93
C ASN A 145 48.35 -40.06 24.43
N VAL A 146 48.78 -41.05 23.67
CA VAL A 146 48.50 -41.19 22.23
C VAL A 146 47.00 -41.34 21.98
N MET A 147 46.34 -42.23 22.72
CA MET A 147 44.90 -42.45 22.61
C MET A 147 44.11 -41.21 23.00
N ASN A 148 44.48 -40.55 24.11
CA ASN A 148 43.82 -39.33 24.58
C ASN A 148 43.95 -38.18 23.56
N GLY A 149 45.13 -37.97 23.00
CA GLY A 149 45.37 -36.96 21.96
C GLY A 149 44.52 -37.22 20.71
N ASN A 150 44.55 -38.44 20.18
CA ASN A 150 43.82 -38.78 18.96
C ASN A 150 42.30 -38.78 19.16
N LEU A 151 41.78 -39.31 20.27
CA LEU A 151 40.35 -39.28 20.54
C LEU A 151 39.82 -37.86 20.77
N LYS A 152 40.62 -36.99 21.42
CA LYS A 152 40.28 -35.56 21.53
C LYS A 152 40.23 -34.87 20.17
N THR A 153 41.17 -35.18 19.28
CA THR A 153 41.17 -34.67 17.90
C THR A 153 39.98 -35.20 17.11
N TRP A 154 39.66 -36.50 17.22
CA TRP A 154 38.46 -37.08 16.62
C TRP A 154 37.20 -36.37 17.07
N GLN A 155 37.07 -36.11 18.38
CA GLN A 155 35.91 -35.42 18.93
C GLN A 155 35.76 -34.03 18.32
N ARG A 156 36.83 -33.24 18.29
CA ARG A 156 36.84 -31.90 17.67
C ARG A 156 36.48 -31.94 16.18
N MET A 157 37.04 -32.89 15.43
CA MET A 157 36.73 -33.03 14.00
C MET A 157 35.29 -33.50 13.76
N SER A 158 34.77 -34.38 14.62
CA SER A 158 33.38 -34.83 14.59
C SER A 158 32.42 -33.68 14.87
N ASP A 159 32.71 -32.86 15.88
CA ASP A 159 31.92 -31.68 16.23
C ASP A 159 31.97 -30.63 15.11
N LEU A 160 33.14 -30.37 14.53
CA LEU A 160 33.30 -29.50 13.36
C LEU A 160 32.54 -30.03 12.13
N LYS A 161 32.60 -31.34 11.84
CA LYS A 161 31.88 -31.95 10.73
C LYS A 161 30.37 -31.82 10.91
N LYS A 162 29.86 -32.07 12.12
CA LYS A 162 28.43 -31.87 12.45
C LYS A 162 28.03 -30.41 12.32
N ALA A 163 28.85 -29.48 12.79
CA ALA A 163 28.60 -28.05 12.66
C ALA A 163 28.56 -27.62 11.18
N HIS A 164 29.52 -28.07 10.36
CA HIS A 164 29.56 -27.78 8.93
C HIS A 164 28.34 -28.35 8.19
N GLN A 165 27.99 -29.61 8.45
CA GLN A 165 26.78 -30.23 7.88
C GLN A 165 25.50 -29.51 8.31
N GLY A 166 25.43 -29.08 9.57
CA GLY A 166 24.33 -28.28 10.08
C GLY A 166 24.23 -26.92 9.36
N LEU A 167 25.37 -26.25 9.13
CA LEU A 167 25.41 -24.97 8.42
C LEU A 167 25.03 -25.12 6.94
N GLU A 168 25.50 -26.18 6.25
CA GLU A 168 25.10 -26.49 4.88
C GLU A 168 23.57 -26.70 4.76
N LYS A 169 22.96 -27.39 5.73
CA LYS A 169 21.50 -27.51 5.81
C LYS A 169 20.83 -26.14 5.93
N VAL A 170 21.34 -25.26 6.79
CA VAL A 170 20.82 -23.89 6.96
C VAL A 170 20.92 -23.07 5.66
N VAL A 171 22.06 -23.15 4.94
CA VAL A 171 22.24 -22.45 3.65
C VAL A 171 21.26 -22.98 2.60
N THR A 172 21.13 -24.30 2.49
CA THR A 172 20.20 -24.94 1.55
C THR A 172 18.75 -24.58 1.87
N ALA A 173 18.40 -24.54 3.16
CA ALA A 173 17.09 -24.12 3.63
C ALA A 173 16.78 -22.67 3.27
N SER A 174 17.73 -21.76 3.48
CA SER A 174 17.60 -20.33 3.14
C SER A 174 17.31 -20.11 1.65
N GLN A 175 17.96 -20.88 0.76
CA GLN A 175 17.70 -20.81 -0.68
C GLN A 175 16.28 -21.22 -1.05
N LYS A 176 15.74 -22.29 -0.44
CA LYS A 176 14.36 -22.72 -0.67
C LYS A 176 13.34 -21.70 -0.15
N ILE A 177 13.61 -21.13 1.02
CA ILE A 177 12.73 -20.16 1.68
C ILE A 177 12.64 -18.85 0.89
N SER A 178 13.75 -18.41 0.29
CA SER A 178 13.85 -17.14 -0.45
C SER A 178 12.95 -17.05 -1.69
N CYS A 179 12.44 -18.19 -2.19
CA CYS A 179 11.57 -18.24 -3.37
C CYS A 179 10.10 -17.90 -3.08
N HIS A 180 9.72 -17.72 -1.81
CA HIS A 180 8.32 -17.49 -1.44
C HIS A 180 8.03 -16.01 -1.17
N HIS A 181 6.97 -15.50 -1.80
CA HIS A 181 6.48 -14.12 -1.63
C HIS A 181 5.18 -14.04 -0.81
N ASN A 182 4.67 -15.18 -0.35
CA ASN A 182 3.43 -15.28 0.41
C ASN A 182 3.69 -15.89 1.79
N LEU A 183 3.00 -15.38 2.80
CA LEU A 183 3.21 -15.74 4.21
C LEU A 183 2.96 -17.22 4.52
N SER A 184 1.89 -17.81 3.99
CA SER A 184 1.52 -19.20 4.30
C SER A 184 2.51 -20.21 3.69
N PRO A 185 2.84 -20.17 2.38
CA PRO A 185 3.88 -21.03 1.80
C PRO A 185 5.23 -20.85 2.46
N PHE A 186 5.63 -19.60 2.74
CA PHE A 186 6.88 -19.32 3.44
C PHE A 186 6.92 -19.94 4.83
N SER A 187 5.86 -19.74 5.63
CA SER A 187 5.77 -20.30 6.98
C SER A 187 5.86 -21.81 6.95
N GLN A 188 5.15 -22.48 6.03
CA GLN A 188 5.21 -23.93 5.87
C GLN A 188 6.62 -24.42 5.54
N THR A 189 7.31 -23.79 4.58
CA THR A 189 8.69 -24.14 4.20
C THR A 189 9.66 -23.92 5.36
N VAL A 190 9.50 -22.83 6.13
CA VAL A 190 10.30 -22.60 7.35
C VAL A 190 10.14 -23.75 8.35
N LEU A 191 8.91 -24.21 8.61
CA LEU A 191 8.66 -25.34 9.53
C LEU A 191 9.31 -26.63 9.03
N GLU A 192 9.16 -26.95 7.74
CA GLU A 192 9.77 -28.14 7.12
C GLU A 192 11.31 -28.12 7.21
N GLN A 193 11.93 -26.95 7.09
CA GLN A 193 13.38 -26.82 7.22
C GLN A 193 13.85 -26.91 8.67
N ILE A 194 13.10 -26.35 9.63
CA ILE A 194 13.39 -26.54 11.07
C ILE A 194 13.35 -28.03 11.41
N ASP A 195 12.36 -28.75 10.89
CA ASP A 195 12.24 -30.20 11.09
C ASP A 195 13.45 -30.97 10.51
N GLN A 196 13.95 -30.60 9.32
CA GLN A 196 15.15 -31.21 8.73
C GLN A 196 16.47 -30.88 9.46
N ILE A 197 16.53 -29.72 10.13
CA ILE A 197 17.69 -29.28 10.89
C ILE A 197 17.78 -30.01 12.23
N ILE A 198 16.66 -30.11 12.95
CA ILE A 198 16.62 -30.69 14.31
C ILE A 198 16.33 -32.20 14.28
N GLY A 199 15.54 -32.68 13.32
CA GLY A 199 15.12 -34.07 13.20
C GLY A 199 14.03 -34.44 14.22
N ILE A 200 12.91 -33.72 14.22
CA ILE A 200 11.86 -33.89 15.23
C ILE A 200 10.91 -35.02 14.79
N SER A 201 11.13 -36.22 15.31
CA SER A 201 10.33 -37.40 14.91
C SER A 201 8.88 -37.38 15.42
N ASP A 202 8.62 -36.81 16.60
CA ASP A 202 7.34 -36.94 17.35
C ASP A 202 6.86 -35.62 18.01
N GLY A 203 7.45 -34.49 17.66
CA GLY A 203 7.12 -33.17 18.21
C GLY A 203 6.11 -32.38 17.38
N GLY A 204 6.15 -31.06 17.48
CA GLY A 204 5.30 -30.19 16.67
C GLY A 204 5.88 -28.79 16.53
N ILE A 205 5.72 -28.21 15.35
CA ILE A 205 6.16 -26.85 15.05
C ILE A 205 4.96 -26.00 14.66
N MET A 206 4.89 -24.76 15.11
CA MET A 206 3.78 -23.86 14.83
C MET A 206 4.28 -22.44 14.57
N SER A 207 3.72 -21.77 13.57
CA SER A 207 3.96 -20.35 13.27
C SER A 207 2.72 -19.52 13.61
N LEU A 208 2.92 -18.41 14.33
CA LEU A 208 1.87 -17.47 14.75
C LEU A 208 2.12 -16.10 14.12
N LYS A 209 1.05 -15.41 13.72
CA LYS A 209 1.06 -13.97 13.40
C LYS A 209 0.28 -13.22 14.46
N MET A 210 0.80 -12.08 14.90
CA MET A 210 0.15 -11.17 15.84
C MET A 210 0.38 -9.72 15.43
N SER A 211 -0.61 -8.85 15.58
CA SER A 211 -0.47 -7.41 15.34
C SER A 211 -0.36 -6.64 16.67
N ASP A 212 -1.08 -7.08 17.71
CA ASP A 212 -0.92 -6.60 19.09
C ASP A 212 -0.30 -7.66 20.03
N PRO A 213 0.87 -7.41 20.64
CA PRO A 213 1.49 -8.34 21.60
C PRO A 213 0.75 -8.40 22.94
N LEU A 214 -0.16 -7.47 23.23
CA LEU A 214 -0.95 -7.40 24.47
C LEU A 214 -2.31 -8.10 24.35
N ASP A 215 -2.85 -8.30 23.15
CA ASP A 215 -4.12 -9.00 22.90
C ASP A 215 -3.91 -10.36 22.22
N LEU A 216 -3.44 -11.33 23.00
CA LEU A 216 -3.29 -12.73 22.58
C LEU A 216 -4.63 -13.40 22.23
N ASN A 217 -5.78 -12.84 22.61
CA ASN A 217 -7.07 -13.52 22.50
C ASN A 217 -7.78 -13.29 21.16
N ASN A 218 -7.74 -12.05 20.64
CA ASN A 218 -8.45 -11.71 19.41
C ASN A 218 -7.55 -11.57 18.18
N ASP A 219 -6.25 -11.33 18.35
CA ASP A 219 -5.36 -10.95 17.27
C ASP A 219 -4.15 -11.89 17.11
N SER A 220 -4.37 -13.18 17.36
CA SER A 220 -3.36 -14.22 17.16
C SER A 220 -3.94 -15.39 16.37
N ALA A 221 -3.30 -15.75 15.26
CA ALA A 221 -3.75 -16.86 14.42
C ALA A 221 -2.58 -17.81 14.07
N VAL A 222 -2.88 -19.11 14.05
CA VAL A 222 -1.93 -20.14 13.62
C VAL A 222 -1.84 -20.13 12.09
N LEU A 223 -0.69 -19.71 11.56
CA LEU A 223 -0.44 -19.61 10.12
C LEU A 223 -0.16 -20.98 9.48
N ALA A 224 0.67 -21.76 10.14
CA ALA A 224 1.14 -23.06 9.67
C ALA A 224 1.54 -23.90 10.88
N ALA A 225 1.35 -25.21 10.79
CA ALA A 225 1.72 -26.12 11.86
C ALA A 225 1.98 -27.53 11.35
N THR A 226 2.85 -28.25 12.06
CA THR A 226 3.20 -29.65 11.82
C THR A 226 3.05 -30.49 13.09
N GLY A 227 2.93 -31.81 12.93
CA GLY A 227 2.81 -32.75 14.04
C GLY A 227 1.55 -32.50 14.88
N GLN A 228 1.70 -32.48 16.21
CA GLN A 228 0.58 -32.31 17.15
C GLN A 228 -0.19 -30.98 17.00
N TYR A 229 0.39 -29.96 16.34
CA TYR A 229 -0.23 -28.64 16.18
C TYR A 229 -1.02 -28.48 14.88
N GLN A 230 -0.96 -29.46 13.97
CA GLN A 230 -1.60 -29.41 12.66
C GLN A 230 -3.13 -29.18 12.68
N PRO A 231 -3.90 -29.67 13.67
CA PRO A 231 -5.34 -29.39 13.76
C PRO A 231 -5.71 -27.92 14.04
N TYR A 232 -4.75 -27.11 14.51
CA TYR A 232 -5.00 -25.73 14.93
C TYR A 232 -4.73 -24.69 13.85
N VAL A 233 -4.31 -25.09 12.64
CA VAL A 233 -4.06 -24.16 11.53
C VAL A 233 -5.32 -23.35 11.22
N GLY A 234 -5.16 -22.02 11.13
CA GLY A 234 -6.24 -21.06 10.92
C GLY A 234 -7.10 -20.77 12.15
N GLN A 235 -6.86 -21.43 13.28
CA GLN A 235 -7.56 -21.13 14.53
C GLN A 235 -6.82 -20.08 15.37
N PRO A 236 -7.54 -19.36 16.26
CA PRO A 236 -6.92 -18.47 17.23
C PRO A 236 -6.01 -19.22 18.22
N LEU A 237 -4.97 -18.58 18.74
CA LEU A 237 -4.03 -19.23 19.68
C LEU A 237 -4.73 -19.79 20.93
N VAL A 238 -5.83 -19.17 21.36
CA VAL A 238 -6.62 -19.58 22.54
C VAL A 238 -7.21 -20.98 22.41
N SER A 239 -7.38 -21.50 21.19
CA SER A 239 -7.87 -22.87 20.97
C SER A 239 -6.88 -23.94 21.44
N ILE A 240 -5.60 -23.58 21.61
CA ILE A 240 -4.57 -24.46 22.15
C ILE A 240 -4.64 -24.37 23.68
N GLU A 241 -5.31 -25.33 24.31
CA GLU A 241 -5.49 -25.43 25.77
C GLU A 241 -4.17 -25.73 26.54
N ASN A 242 -3.16 -24.85 26.44
CA ASN A 242 -1.87 -25.00 27.09
C ASN A 242 -1.40 -23.70 27.77
N ASN A 243 -1.76 -23.56 29.04
CA ASN A 243 -1.45 -22.38 29.86
C ASN A 243 0.06 -22.11 30.02
N LEU A 244 0.91 -23.14 29.95
CA LEU A 244 2.36 -22.96 30.06
C LEU A 244 2.93 -22.34 28.78
N LEU A 245 2.48 -22.83 27.61
CA LEU A 245 2.91 -22.31 26.31
C LEU A 245 2.51 -20.83 26.14
N LEU A 246 1.27 -20.48 26.50
CA LEU A 246 0.76 -19.10 26.43
C LEU A 246 1.60 -18.14 27.27
N LYS A 247 1.93 -18.52 28.53
CA LYS A 247 2.82 -17.71 29.39
C LYS A 247 4.21 -17.52 28.80
N ARG A 248 4.76 -18.53 28.14
CA ARG A 248 6.08 -18.45 27.50
C ARG A 248 6.06 -17.57 26.27
N ILE A 249 5.02 -17.63 25.45
CA ILE A 249 4.83 -16.73 24.31
C ILE A 249 4.73 -15.29 24.81
N GLN A 250 3.97 -15.05 25.88
CA GLN A 250 3.85 -13.72 26.48
C GLN A 250 5.21 -13.21 27.01
N GLN A 251 5.97 -14.05 27.71
CA GLN A 251 7.33 -13.72 28.17
C GLN A 251 8.26 -13.38 26.98
N LEU A 252 8.18 -14.14 25.89
CA LEU A 252 8.95 -13.89 24.67
C LEU A 252 8.59 -12.55 24.02
N LEU A 253 7.31 -12.19 23.97
CA LEU A 253 6.84 -10.92 23.41
C LEU A 253 7.27 -9.71 24.26
N GLU A 254 7.28 -9.87 25.60
CA GLU A 254 7.79 -8.86 26.54
C GLU A 254 9.30 -8.66 26.42
N GLN A 255 10.06 -9.77 26.31
CA GLN A 255 11.52 -9.75 26.26
C GLN A 255 12.08 -9.46 24.85
N LYS A 256 11.28 -9.67 23.79
CA LYS A 256 11.65 -9.51 22.38
C LYS A 256 12.89 -10.33 21.98
N GLN A 257 13.02 -11.54 22.53
CA GLN A 257 14.16 -12.43 22.29
C GLN A 257 13.72 -13.88 22.14
N HIS A 258 14.53 -14.68 21.42
CA HIS A 258 14.34 -16.13 21.33
C HIS A 258 14.46 -16.78 22.72
N ILE A 259 13.58 -17.72 23.04
CA ILE A 259 13.60 -18.49 24.29
C ILE A 259 13.92 -19.95 23.96
N PHE A 260 14.94 -20.51 24.61
CA PHE A 260 15.34 -21.91 24.41
C PHE A 260 15.25 -22.66 25.76
N ASP A 261 14.34 -23.63 25.82
CA ASP A 261 14.13 -24.53 26.95
C ASP A 261 14.49 -25.96 26.50
N GLY A 262 14.78 -26.85 27.45
CA GLY A 262 15.26 -28.21 27.15
C GLY A 262 14.41 -28.99 26.12
N HIS A 263 13.08 -28.81 26.13
CA HIS A 263 12.15 -29.49 25.21
C HIS A 263 11.39 -28.55 24.26
N SER A 264 11.63 -27.24 24.34
CA SER A 264 10.90 -26.28 23.50
C SER A 264 11.75 -25.06 23.17
N SER A 265 11.78 -24.68 21.90
CA SER A 265 12.39 -23.43 21.44
C SER A 265 11.31 -22.52 20.87
N LEU A 266 11.27 -21.27 21.32
CA LEU A 266 10.38 -20.25 20.79
C LEU A 266 11.22 -19.18 20.09
N LEU A 267 10.96 -18.96 18.81
CA LEU A 267 11.66 -17.98 18.00
C LEU A 267 10.77 -16.76 17.79
N TYR A 268 11.31 -15.57 18.05
CA TYR A 268 10.65 -14.29 17.87
C TYR A 268 11.15 -13.60 16.60
N PHE A 269 10.22 -13.06 15.80
CA PHE A 269 10.53 -12.15 14.70
C PHE A 269 9.58 -10.97 14.75
N SER A 270 10.05 -9.78 14.36
CA SER A 270 9.21 -8.59 14.34
C SER A 270 9.53 -7.69 13.16
N PHE A 271 8.51 -7.03 12.65
CA PHE A 271 8.60 -5.93 11.70
C PHE A 271 8.01 -4.68 12.38
N GLN A 272 8.73 -3.56 12.39
CA GLN A 272 8.42 -2.42 13.28
C GLN A 272 7.73 -1.23 12.59
N GLU A 273 7.55 -1.21 11.25
CA GLU A 273 7.05 -0.01 10.54
C GLU A 273 6.09 -0.33 9.39
N PRO A 274 5.00 0.43 9.16
CA PRO A 274 4.35 1.38 10.07
C PRO A 274 3.30 0.72 10.97
N ASN A 275 2.93 -0.54 10.70
CA ASN A 275 2.12 -1.36 11.60
C ASN A 275 2.99 -2.53 12.10
N PRO A 276 3.23 -2.64 13.41
CA PRO A 276 4.08 -3.68 13.93
C PRO A 276 3.42 -5.05 13.75
N VAL A 277 4.18 -6.01 13.22
CA VAL A 277 3.75 -7.40 13.09
C VAL A 277 4.78 -8.28 13.77
N TYR A 278 4.28 -9.21 14.58
CA TYR A 278 5.08 -10.16 15.34
C TYR A 278 4.82 -11.56 14.83
N TYR A 279 5.89 -12.31 14.65
CA TYR A 279 5.83 -13.73 14.32
C TYR A 279 6.49 -14.54 15.41
N VAL A 280 5.83 -15.61 15.82
CA VAL A 280 6.36 -16.54 16.82
C VAL A 280 6.37 -17.94 16.24
N ILE A 281 7.54 -18.57 16.22
CA ILE A 281 7.67 -19.99 15.88
C ILE A 281 7.88 -20.78 17.16
N VAL A 282 6.97 -21.70 17.43
CA VAL A 282 7.08 -22.64 18.54
C VAL A 282 7.60 -23.96 17.99
N VAL A 283 8.75 -24.41 18.47
CA VAL A 283 9.36 -25.69 18.15
C VAL A 283 9.33 -26.56 19.40
N LYS A 284 8.54 -27.63 19.41
CA LYS A 284 8.53 -28.60 20.51
C LYS A 284 9.20 -29.89 20.08
N SER A 285 10.19 -30.32 20.85
CA SER A 285 10.91 -31.58 20.66
C SER A 285 10.58 -32.56 21.78
N THR A 286 10.48 -33.85 21.47
CA THR A 286 10.38 -34.92 22.46
C THR A 286 11.70 -35.13 23.20
N ASP A 287 12.81 -35.09 22.46
CA ASP A 287 14.16 -35.19 23.01
C ASP A 287 14.68 -33.84 23.52
N VAL A 288 15.62 -33.89 24.48
CA VAL A 288 16.31 -32.69 24.99
C VAL A 288 17.19 -32.13 23.89
N LEU A 289 16.98 -30.87 23.53
CA LEU A 289 17.79 -30.18 22.52
C LEU A 289 19.24 -30.02 23.01
N THR A 290 20.19 -30.48 22.20
CA THR A 290 21.62 -30.26 22.51
C THR A 290 22.03 -28.81 22.25
N GLU A 291 23.12 -28.34 22.86
CA GLU A 291 23.67 -27.00 22.56
C GLU A 291 23.93 -26.79 21.06
N SER A 292 24.36 -27.84 20.35
CA SER A 292 24.55 -27.77 18.91
C SER A 292 23.24 -27.55 18.16
N ASN A 293 22.12 -28.15 18.60
CA ASN A 293 20.80 -27.90 17.99
C ASN A 293 20.35 -26.46 18.24
N ILE A 294 20.54 -25.97 19.47
CA ILE A 294 20.18 -24.59 19.85
C ILE A 294 21.02 -23.60 19.02
N HIS A 295 22.31 -23.84 18.85
CA HIS A 295 23.19 -22.99 18.04
C HIS A 295 22.75 -22.96 16.57
N LEU A 296 22.45 -24.12 15.97
CA LEU A 296 21.93 -24.18 14.60
C LEU A 296 20.59 -23.46 14.45
N LEU A 297 19.69 -23.59 15.43
CA LEU A 297 18.42 -22.87 15.44
C LEU A 297 18.61 -21.35 15.50
N LYS A 298 19.56 -20.85 16.30
CA LYS A 298 19.89 -19.42 16.35
C LYS A 298 20.39 -18.92 15.00
N VAL A 299 21.35 -19.61 14.39
CA VAL A 299 21.88 -19.24 13.07
C VAL A 299 20.78 -19.29 12.00
N PHE A 300 19.90 -20.28 12.07
CA PHE A 300 18.77 -20.40 11.16
C PHE A 300 17.76 -19.25 11.36
N ALA A 301 17.41 -18.92 12.60
CA ALA A 301 16.50 -17.84 12.93
C ALA A 301 17.00 -16.49 12.38
N GLU A 302 18.27 -16.18 12.59
CA GLU A 302 18.90 -14.95 12.06
C GLU A 302 18.82 -14.88 10.53
N ASN A 303 18.99 -16.01 9.84
CA ASN A 303 18.92 -16.07 8.37
C ASN A 303 17.49 -15.81 7.85
N ILE A 304 16.46 -16.37 8.51
CA ILE A 304 15.06 -16.24 8.07
C ILE A 304 14.36 -14.97 8.54
N ALA A 305 14.93 -14.23 9.52
CA ALA A 305 14.34 -13.01 10.06
C ALA A 305 14.08 -11.95 8.96
N ASN A 306 15.00 -11.83 8.01
CA ASN A 306 14.84 -10.96 6.84
C ASN A 306 13.70 -11.42 5.93
N GLY A 307 13.45 -12.72 5.82
CA GLY A 307 12.33 -13.28 5.05
C GLY A 307 10.97 -12.88 5.62
N PHE A 308 10.80 -12.97 6.94
CA PHE A 308 9.59 -12.48 7.61
C PHE A 308 9.39 -10.97 7.42
N SER A 309 10.46 -10.20 7.51
CA SER A 309 10.41 -8.74 7.28
C SER A 309 10.02 -8.41 5.83
N ASN A 310 10.57 -9.12 4.84
CA ASN A 310 10.23 -8.93 3.43
C ASN A 310 8.79 -9.29 3.12
N ILE A 311 8.26 -10.35 3.75
CA ILE A 311 6.84 -10.73 3.59
C ILE A 311 5.94 -9.69 4.24
N ALA A 312 6.25 -9.25 5.45
CA ALA A 312 5.50 -8.19 6.11
C ALA A 312 5.50 -6.90 5.28
N LEU A 313 6.65 -6.53 4.70
CA LEU A 313 6.77 -5.39 3.80
C LEU A 313 5.95 -5.60 2.51
N THR A 314 6.00 -6.79 1.90
CA THR A 314 5.24 -7.09 0.68
C THR A 314 3.73 -7.07 0.93
N ASP A 315 3.28 -7.64 2.05
CA ASP A 315 1.89 -7.57 2.50
C ASP A 315 1.48 -6.11 2.73
N TYR A 316 2.31 -5.32 3.42
CA TYR A 316 2.05 -3.91 3.65
C TYR A 316 1.97 -3.08 2.35
N LEU A 317 2.90 -3.30 1.42
CA LEU A 317 2.88 -2.67 0.11
C LEU A 317 1.63 -3.07 -0.69
N ASN A 318 1.22 -4.34 -0.60
CA ASN A 318 -0.03 -4.79 -1.21
C ASN A 318 -1.25 -4.11 -0.58
N GLU A 319 -1.30 -3.95 0.74
CA GLU A 319 -2.37 -3.20 1.40
C GLU A 319 -2.42 -1.75 0.93
N LEU A 320 -1.29 -1.06 0.87
CA LEU A 320 -1.22 0.32 0.36
C LEU A 320 -1.62 0.42 -1.12
N ALA A 321 -1.15 -0.52 -1.93
CA ALA A 321 -1.41 -0.51 -3.36
C ALA A 321 -2.88 -0.81 -3.68
N PHE A 322 -3.53 -1.69 -2.91
CA PHE A 322 -4.81 -2.31 -3.27
C PHE A 322 -5.97 -2.03 -2.30
N LYS A 323 -5.76 -1.39 -1.15
CA LYS A 323 -6.82 -0.99 -0.22
C LYS A 323 -6.94 0.53 -0.10
N HIS A 324 -8.12 0.99 0.29
CA HIS A 324 -8.43 2.37 0.62
C HIS A 324 -7.96 2.65 2.04
N TRP A 325 -7.12 3.68 2.20
CA TRP A 325 -6.33 3.88 3.43
C TRP A 325 -7.15 4.13 4.70
N GLN A 326 -8.39 4.62 4.57
CA GLN A 326 -9.24 4.93 5.73
C GLN A 326 -10.20 3.80 6.11
N THR A 327 -10.63 2.98 5.13
CA THR A 327 -11.73 2.00 5.32
C THR A 327 -11.25 0.55 5.20
N GLY A 328 -10.04 0.31 4.69
CA GLY A 328 -9.52 -1.05 4.44
C GLY A 328 -10.20 -1.80 3.28
N ILE A 329 -11.22 -1.21 2.66
CA ILE A 329 -11.92 -1.74 1.47
C ILE A 329 -10.98 -1.70 0.27
N TYR A 330 -11.14 -2.61 -0.71
CA TYR A 330 -10.33 -2.57 -1.92
C TYR A 330 -10.46 -1.25 -2.69
N ASN A 331 -9.37 -0.82 -3.32
CA ASN A 331 -9.30 0.44 -4.07
C ASN A 331 -9.34 0.22 -5.59
N ARG A 332 -9.23 1.33 -6.34
CA ARG A 332 -9.19 1.33 -7.81
C ARG A 332 -8.18 0.37 -8.41
N ASN A 333 -6.95 0.33 -7.91
CA ASN A 333 -5.89 -0.50 -8.47
C ASN A 333 -6.24 -1.99 -8.38
N TRP A 334 -6.87 -2.39 -7.26
CA TRP A 334 -7.30 -3.77 -7.08
C TRP A 334 -8.42 -4.13 -8.06
N PHE A 335 -9.38 -3.22 -8.22
CA PHE A 335 -10.50 -3.41 -9.14
C PHE A 335 -10.03 -3.51 -10.60
N CYS A 336 -9.10 -2.66 -11.03
CA CYS A 336 -8.46 -2.76 -12.35
C CYS A 336 -7.80 -4.13 -12.56
N LYS A 337 -7.04 -4.60 -11.57
CA LYS A 337 -6.40 -5.92 -11.61
C LYS A 337 -7.42 -7.06 -11.73
N GLN A 338 -8.59 -6.97 -11.09
CA GLN A 338 -9.65 -7.97 -11.28
C GLN A 338 -10.20 -7.96 -12.71
N LEU A 339 -10.38 -6.78 -13.31
CA LEU A 339 -10.88 -6.65 -14.68
C LEU A 339 -9.92 -7.19 -15.75
N GLU A 340 -8.65 -7.46 -15.42
CA GLU A 340 -7.72 -8.18 -16.31
C GLU A 340 -8.13 -9.64 -16.55
N ASN A 341 -8.98 -10.21 -15.71
CA ASN A 341 -9.47 -11.58 -15.88
C ASN A 341 -10.48 -11.67 -17.03
N GLU A 342 -10.07 -12.32 -18.14
CA GLU A 342 -10.86 -12.51 -19.35
C GLU A 342 -12.22 -13.19 -19.11
N ALA A 343 -12.36 -13.98 -18.04
CA ALA A 343 -13.60 -14.67 -17.72
C ALA A 343 -14.79 -13.71 -17.53
N TYR A 344 -14.54 -12.49 -17.04
CA TYR A 344 -15.58 -11.48 -16.84
C TYR A 344 -16.13 -10.95 -18.17
N TRP A 345 -15.24 -10.78 -19.16
CA TRP A 345 -15.57 -10.32 -20.50
C TRP A 345 -16.31 -11.40 -21.30
N ASN A 346 -15.86 -12.65 -21.18
CA ASN A 346 -16.46 -13.78 -21.89
C ASN A 346 -17.88 -14.11 -21.39
N ASN A 347 -18.15 -13.83 -20.12
CA ASN A 347 -19.43 -14.12 -19.50
C ASN A 347 -20.41 -12.94 -19.52
N ASN A 348 -20.13 -11.84 -20.22
CA ASN A 348 -20.94 -10.63 -20.24
C ASN A 348 -21.29 -10.10 -18.84
N ALA A 349 -20.30 -10.04 -17.94
CA ALA A 349 -20.47 -9.46 -16.61
C ALA A 349 -20.93 -7.99 -16.70
N GLN A 350 -21.57 -7.49 -15.65
CA GLN A 350 -21.99 -6.09 -15.56
C GLN A 350 -21.08 -5.35 -14.60
N ILE A 351 -20.58 -4.20 -15.03
CA ILE A 351 -19.91 -3.24 -14.17
C ILE A 351 -20.89 -2.13 -13.80
N VAL A 352 -20.89 -1.72 -12.53
CA VAL A 352 -21.70 -0.62 -12.03
C VAL A 352 -20.81 0.32 -11.24
N LEU A 353 -20.76 1.58 -11.65
CA LEU A 353 -20.22 2.66 -10.84
C LEU A 353 -21.34 3.32 -10.08
N ILE A 354 -21.16 3.50 -8.77
CA ILE A 354 -22.13 4.09 -7.86
C ILE A 354 -21.43 5.25 -7.19
N SER A 355 -22.02 6.43 -7.21
CA SER A 355 -21.46 7.59 -6.54
C SER A 355 -22.43 8.20 -5.55
N ILE A 356 -21.92 8.50 -4.36
CA ILE A 356 -22.64 9.14 -3.29
C ILE A 356 -22.71 10.64 -3.59
N ASP A 357 -23.92 11.16 -3.66
CA ASP A 357 -24.16 12.57 -3.91
C ASP A 357 -23.70 13.42 -2.73
N ARG A 358 -23.06 14.56 -3.04
CA ARG A 358 -22.62 15.56 -2.06
C ARG A 358 -21.83 15.00 -0.86
N LEU A 359 -20.99 13.99 -1.06
CA LEU A 359 -20.15 13.43 0.01
C LEU A 359 -19.20 14.48 0.62
N SER A 360 -18.73 15.44 -0.18
CA SER A 360 -17.94 16.58 0.31
C SER A 360 -18.70 17.38 1.37
N ASP A 361 -19.97 17.68 1.13
CA ASP A 361 -20.83 18.44 2.06
C ASP A 361 -21.05 17.65 3.36
N ILE A 362 -21.26 16.34 3.24
CA ILE A 362 -21.35 15.43 4.38
C ILE A 362 -20.04 15.44 5.18
N THR A 363 -18.89 15.48 4.51
CA THR A 363 -17.58 15.54 5.18
C THR A 363 -17.43 16.83 5.98
N VAL A 364 -17.79 17.98 5.40
CA VAL A 364 -17.71 19.28 6.08
C VAL A 364 -18.66 19.34 7.28
N THR A 365 -19.87 18.78 7.14
CA THR A 365 -20.91 18.87 8.15
C THR A 365 -20.70 17.92 9.34
N PHE A 366 -20.31 16.66 9.06
CA PHE A 366 -20.25 15.60 10.07
C PHE A 366 -18.83 15.09 10.37
N GLY A 367 -17.83 15.58 9.64
CA GLY A 367 -16.42 15.21 9.80
C GLY A 367 -16.04 13.87 9.18
N GLU A 368 -14.73 13.61 9.10
CA GLU A 368 -14.18 12.42 8.42
C GLU A 368 -14.62 11.09 9.04
N LYS A 369 -14.73 11.03 10.38
CA LYS A 369 -15.16 9.78 11.06
C LYS A 369 -16.55 9.34 10.64
N PHE A 370 -17.47 10.28 10.43
CA PHE A 370 -18.82 9.98 9.96
C PHE A 370 -18.78 9.47 8.51
N VAL A 371 -17.95 10.08 7.67
CA VAL A 371 -17.79 9.66 6.26
C VAL A 371 -17.24 8.24 6.17
N ILE A 372 -16.25 7.88 6.98
CA ILE A 372 -15.70 6.52 7.04
C ILE A 372 -16.83 5.52 7.37
N GLN A 373 -17.62 5.78 8.40
CA GLN A 373 -18.75 4.92 8.79
C GLN A 373 -19.85 4.86 7.73
N LEU A 374 -20.10 5.97 7.03
CA LEU A 374 -21.03 6.02 5.90
C LEU A 374 -20.55 5.13 4.75
N LEU A 375 -19.27 5.22 4.39
CA LEU A 375 -18.67 4.38 3.35
C LEU A 375 -18.69 2.89 3.74
N GLU A 376 -18.40 2.57 5.00
CA GLU A 376 -18.48 1.20 5.53
C GLU A 376 -19.92 0.66 5.50
N THR A 377 -20.91 1.50 5.84
CA THR A 377 -22.33 1.15 5.80
C THR A 377 -22.78 0.87 4.37
N VAL A 378 -22.46 1.78 3.43
CA VAL A 378 -22.76 1.62 2.00
C VAL A 378 -22.05 0.37 1.46
N TYR A 379 -20.80 0.13 1.84
CA TYR A 379 -20.09 -1.09 1.45
C TYR A 379 -20.78 -2.36 1.92
N ALA A 380 -21.27 -2.39 3.16
CA ALA A 380 -22.01 -3.54 3.70
C ALA A 380 -23.31 -3.77 2.91
N GLU A 381 -24.09 -2.71 2.66
CA GLU A 381 -25.33 -2.79 1.86
C GLU A 381 -25.09 -3.28 0.43
N LEU A 382 -24.02 -2.81 -0.20
CA LEU A 382 -23.64 -3.22 -1.54
C LEU A 382 -23.12 -4.67 -1.53
N SER A 383 -22.36 -5.08 -0.53
CA SER A 383 -21.80 -6.44 -0.42
C SER A 383 -22.87 -7.53 -0.30
N ASP A 384 -24.07 -7.18 0.19
CA ASP A 384 -25.22 -8.09 0.28
C ASP A 384 -25.88 -8.39 -1.09
N ILE A 385 -25.47 -7.70 -2.17
CA ILE A 385 -25.99 -7.96 -3.52
C ILE A 385 -25.53 -9.35 -3.98
N THR A 386 -26.49 -10.19 -4.33
CA THR A 386 -26.23 -11.52 -4.90
C THR A 386 -25.49 -11.43 -6.23
N GLY A 387 -24.43 -12.22 -6.40
CA GLY A 387 -23.68 -12.30 -7.66
C GLY A 387 -22.54 -11.27 -7.80
N ILE A 388 -22.17 -10.56 -6.74
CA ILE A 388 -20.95 -9.75 -6.71
C ILE A 388 -19.72 -10.63 -6.85
N GLN A 389 -18.86 -10.25 -7.79
CA GLN A 389 -17.55 -10.86 -8.01
C GLN A 389 -16.41 -9.96 -7.52
N ALA A 390 -16.60 -8.65 -7.58
CA ALA A 390 -15.66 -7.66 -7.07
C ALA A 390 -16.39 -6.38 -6.64
N ILE A 391 -15.90 -5.74 -5.57
CA ILE A 391 -16.37 -4.44 -5.09
C ILE A 391 -15.17 -3.63 -4.60
N ALA A 392 -15.12 -2.34 -4.94
CA ALA A 392 -14.03 -1.45 -4.54
C ALA A 392 -14.48 0.01 -4.44
N ILE A 393 -13.73 0.82 -3.70
CA ILE A 393 -13.80 2.29 -3.71
C ILE A 393 -12.85 2.80 -4.81
N ILE A 394 -13.39 3.48 -5.82
CA ILE A 394 -12.62 3.92 -6.99
C ILE A 394 -12.24 5.41 -6.96
N SER A 395 -13.00 6.22 -6.23
CA SER A 395 -12.77 7.64 -5.97
C SER A 395 -13.24 7.97 -4.55
N ARG A 396 -13.07 9.23 -4.11
CA ARG A 396 -13.53 9.68 -2.78
C ARG A 396 -15.00 9.38 -2.53
N ASP A 397 -15.83 9.47 -3.56
CA ASP A 397 -17.28 9.42 -3.49
C ASP A 397 -17.91 8.35 -4.37
N ALA A 398 -17.13 7.37 -4.86
CA ALA A 398 -17.66 6.34 -5.74
C ALA A 398 -17.13 4.93 -5.47
N PHE A 399 -18.05 3.97 -5.60
CA PHE A 399 -17.84 2.54 -5.59
C PHE A 399 -17.92 1.98 -7.01
N ALA A 400 -17.15 0.94 -7.28
CA ALA A 400 -17.31 0.09 -8.44
C ALA A 400 -17.71 -1.31 -8.00
N ILE A 401 -18.67 -1.90 -8.70
CA ILE A 401 -19.15 -3.26 -8.48
C ILE A 401 -19.08 -4.03 -9.80
N LEU A 402 -18.60 -5.27 -9.72
CA LEU A 402 -18.63 -6.24 -10.80
C LEU A 402 -19.61 -7.37 -10.46
N LEU A 403 -20.57 -7.61 -11.33
CA LEU A 403 -21.67 -8.57 -11.17
C LEU A 403 -21.64 -9.61 -12.28
N GLU A 404 -21.95 -10.85 -11.93
CA GLU A 404 -22.17 -11.90 -12.94
C GLU A 404 -23.44 -11.65 -13.78
N LYS A 405 -23.45 -12.15 -15.02
CA LYS A 405 -24.55 -11.95 -15.98
C LYS A 405 -25.92 -12.45 -15.49
N SER A 406 -25.95 -13.45 -14.61
CA SER A 406 -27.18 -14.01 -14.04
C SER A 406 -27.86 -13.08 -13.04
N GLN A 407 -27.13 -12.12 -12.46
CA GLN A 407 -27.58 -11.30 -11.34
C GLN A 407 -27.34 -9.82 -11.60
N LEU A 408 -27.83 -9.32 -12.75
CA LEU A 408 -27.73 -7.91 -13.10
C LEU A 408 -28.44 -7.01 -12.07
N LEU A 409 -27.81 -5.88 -11.78
CA LEU A 409 -28.41 -4.82 -10.97
C LEU A 409 -29.30 -3.95 -11.86
N THR A 410 -30.55 -3.78 -11.43
CA THR A 410 -31.56 -2.92 -12.07
C THR A 410 -31.77 -1.66 -11.25
N ALA A 411 -32.35 -0.62 -11.87
CA ALA A 411 -32.69 0.64 -11.19
C ALA A 411 -33.54 0.41 -9.92
N GLU A 412 -34.54 -0.49 -10.01
CA GLU A 412 -35.43 -0.81 -8.88
C GLU A 412 -34.66 -1.45 -7.71
N LYS A 413 -33.76 -2.40 -7.98
CA LYS A 413 -32.94 -3.03 -6.94
C LYS A 413 -31.98 -2.01 -6.32
N PHE A 414 -31.37 -1.17 -7.15
CA PHE A 414 -30.48 -0.11 -6.69
C PHE A 414 -31.18 0.85 -5.72
N GLU A 415 -32.38 1.33 -6.07
CA GLU A 415 -33.17 2.20 -5.18
C GLU A 415 -33.64 1.48 -3.92
N GLN A 416 -33.92 0.17 -3.96
CA GLN A 416 -34.26 -0.61 -2.77
C GLN A 416 -33.09 -0.78 -1.80
N ILE A 417 -31.86 -0.86 -2.31
CA ILE A 417 -30.66 -1.04 -1.50
C ILE A 417 -30.29 0.29 -0.85
N LEU A 418 -30.01 1.32 -1.66
CA LEU A 418 -29.47 2.60 -1.17
C LEU A 418 -30.55 3.63 -0.81
N GLY A 419 -31.81 3.40 -1.17
CA GLY A 419 -32.91 4.29 -0.82
C GLY A 419 -33.42 4.13 0.62
N LYS A 420 -32.86 3.18 1.39
CA LYS A 420 -33.17 2.96 2.80
C LYS A 420 -32.57 4.06 3.68
N LYS A 421 -33.18 4.27 4.85
CA LYS A 421 -32.62 5.15 5.88
C LYS A 421 -31.66 4.35 6.75
N ASN A 422 -30.43 4.82 6.83
CA ASN A 422 -29.40 4.24 7.66
C ASN A 422 -29.28 4.99 8.98
N HIS A 423 -28.98 4.25 10.06
CA HIS A 423 -28.75 4.84 11.38
C HIS A 423 -27.24 4.90 11.62
N ILE A 424 -26.64 6.08 11.41
CA ILE A 424 -25.21 6.31 11.63
C ILE A 424 -25.08 7.29 12.79
N GLN A 425 -24.35 6.90 13.84
CA GLN A 425 -24.18 7.71 15.07
C GLN A 425 -25.51 8.22 15.68
N HIS A 426 -26.54 7.36 15.70
CA HIS A 426 -27.89 7.69 16.20
C HIS A 426 -28.68 8.72 15.38
N LEU A 427 -28.21 9.09 14.18
CA LEU A 427 -28.92 9.93 13.23
C LEU A 427 -29.46 9.08 12.07
N GLU A 428 -30.71 9.31 11.67
CA GLU A 428 -31.24 8.77 10.42
C GLU A 428 -30.66 9.56 9.24
N HIS A 429 -29.88 8.89 8.41
CA HIS A 429 -29.32 9.45 7.18
C HIS A 429 -29.79 8.63 5.98
N LYS A 430 -30.33 9.32 4.97
CA LYS A 430 -30.68 8.69 3.69
C LYS A 430 -29.52 8.92 2.72
N VAL A 431 -28.93 7.83 2.23
CA VAL A 431 -27.89 7.91 1.22
C VAL A 431 -28.54 8.27 -0.11
N ILE A 432 -28.11 9.37 -0.71
CA ILE A 432 -28.48 9.71 -2.09
C ILE A 432 -27.31 9.31 -2.95
N ALA A 433 -27.56 8.45 -3.92
CA ALA A 433 -26.52 7.96 -4.82
C ALA A 433 -27.04 7.90 -6.26
N GLN A 434 -26.12 8.05 -7.20
CA GLN A 434 -26.35 7.87 -8.62
C GLN A 434 -25.49 6.72 -9.13
N ALA A 435 -25.97 5.97 -10.11
CA ALA A 435 -25.26 4.85 -10.67
C ALA A 435 -25.27 4.82 -12.20
N VAL A 436 -24.15 4.37 -12.76
CA VAL A 436 -23.97 4.07 -14.17
C VAL A 436 -23.56 2.61 -14.29
N SER A 437 -24.27 1.87 -15.12
CA SER A 437 -23.98 0.47 -15.40
C SER A 437 -23.62 0.26 -16.87
N ALA A 438 -22.74 -0.69 -17.14
CA ALA A 438 -22.42 -1.16 -18.47
C ALA A 438 -22.18 -2.66 -18.49
N GLN A 439 -22.42 -3.28 -19.64
CA GLN A 439 -22.16 -4.69 -19.84
C GLN A 439 -20.81 -4.89 -20.51
N LEU A 440 -19.95 -5.71 -19.92
CA LEU A 440 -18.64 -6.06 -20.46
C LEU A 440 -18.85 -7.03 -21.62
N THR A 441 -18.84 -6.55 -22.86
CA THR A 441 -18.90 -7.39 -24.06
C THR A 441 -17.50 -7.66 -24.59
N HIS A 442 -17.33 -8.72 -25.38
CA HIS A 442 -16.10 -8.99 -26.14
C HIS A 442 -15.78 -7.82 -27.09
N SER A 443 -15.13 -6.78 -26.57
CA SER A 443 -14.57 -5.68 -27.33
C SER A 443 -13.05 -5.68 -27.10
N LEU A 444 -12.33 -5.75 -28.21
CA LEU A 444 -10.87 -5.80 -28.27
C LEU A 444 -10.30 -4.47 -27.73
N ASN A 445 -9.30 -4.55 -26.84
CA ASN A 445 -8.34 -3.49 -26.51
C ASN A 445 -8.74 -2.34 -25.54
N HIS A 446 -9.73 -2.51 -24.66
CA HIS A 446 -9.93 -1.54 -23.57
C HIS A 446 -9.09 -1.92 -22.35
N SER A 447 -8.16 -1.04 -21.93
CA SER A 447 -7.53 -1.20 -20.61
C SER A 447 -8.58 -0.94 -19.52
N PRO A 448 -8.57 -1.69 -18.39
CA PRO A 448 -9.50 -1.48 -17.27
C PRO A 448 -9.63 -0.02 -16.84
N GLU A 449 -8.52 0.73 -16.88
CA GLU A 449 -8.47 2.16 -16.52
C GLU A 449 -9.31 3.02 -17.48
N ARG A 450 -9.25 2.72 -18.77
CA ARG A 450 -10.04 3.44 -19.79
C ARG A 450 -11.52 3.17 -19.63
N LEU A 451 -11.89 1.91 -19.35
CA LEU A 451 -13.27 1.53 -19.08
C LEU A 451 -13.83 2.28 -17.86
N LEU A 452 -13.12 2.27 -16.74
CA LEU A 452 -13.53 3.00 -15.55
C LEU A 452 -13.66 4.50 -15.83
N GLY A 453 -12.67 5.10 -16.52
CA GLY A 453 -12.71 6.52 -16.89
C GLY A 453 -13.89 6.88 -17.79
N GLN A 454 -14.33 5.99 -18.69
CA GLN A 454 -15.53 6.19 -19.49
C GLN A 454 -16.79 6.24 -18.60
N LEU A 455 -16.95 5.27 -17.71
CA LEU A 455 -18.10 5.20 -16.81
C LEU A 455 -18.15 6.38 -15.83
N GLU A 456 -16.99 6.83 -15.32
CA GLU A 456 -16.87 8.01 -14.46
C GLU A 456 -17.30 9.28 -15.19
N SER A 457 -16.90 9.44 -16.47
CA SER A 457 -17.34 10.58 -17.28
C SER A 457 -18.86 10.60 -17.51
N HIS A 458 -19.47 9.42 -17.71
CA HIS A 458 -20.92 9.30 -17.79
C HIS A 458 -21.57 9.67 -16.45
N LEU A 459 -21.02 9.22 -15.33
CA LEU A 459 -21.54 9.51 -14.00
C LEU A 459 -21.46 11.02 -13.68
N LEU A 460 -20.36 11.69 -14.05
CA LEU A 460 -20.22 13.14 -13.88
C LEU A 460 -21.30 13.93 -14.65
N ARG A 461 -21.61 13.54 -15.89
CA ARG A 461 -22.66 14.20 -16.68
C ARG A 461 -24.03 14.08 -16.02
N LEU A 462 -24.34 12.92 -15.46
CA LEU A 462 -25.64 12.67 -14.82
C LEU A 462 -25.89 13.57 -13.62
N ARG A 463 -24.86 13.94 -12.87
CA ARG A 463 -24.97 14.92 -11.77
C ARG A 463 -25.54 16.26 -12.22
N THR A 464 -25.31 16.63 -13.49
CA THR A 464 -25.70 17.94 -14.04
C THR A 464 -27.02 17.92 -14.82
N THR A 465 -27.49 16.76 -15.31
CA THR A 465 -28.55 16.71 -16.35
C THR A 465 -29.73 15.79 -16.08
N SER A 466 -29.72 14.92 -15.07
CA SER A 466 -30.75 13.87 -14.95
C SER A 466 -31.41 13.75 -13.58
N SER A 467 -32.72 13.49 -13.59
CA SER A 467 -33.51 13.14 -12.42
C SER A 467 -33.50 11.65 -12.08
N SER A 468 -32.95 10.79 -12.95
CA SER A 468 -32.86 9.34 -12.70
C SER A 468 -31.56 9.00 -11.97
N HIS A 469 -31.66 8.16 -10.94
CA HIS A 469 -30.53 7.72 -10.12
C HIS A 469 -29.78 6.52 -10.70
N PHE A 470 -30.26 5.88 -11.77
CA PHE A 470 -29.60 4.72 -12.38
C PHE A 470 -29.67 4.79 -13.91
N HIS A 471 -28.53 4.59 -14.57
CA HIS A 471 -28.41 4.66 -16.03
C HIS A 471 -27.62 3.48 -16.58
N HIS A 472 -28.02 2.99 -17.75
CA HIS A 472 -27.29 1.95 -18.47
C HIS A 472 -26.64 2.56 -19.72
N VAL A 473 -25.34 2.31 -19.91
CA VAL A 473 -24.55 2.83 -21.04
C VAL A 473 -23.93 1.68 -21.84
N SER A 474 -23.85 1.86 -23.16
CA SER A 474 -23.12 0.94 -24.03
C SER A 474 -21.66 1.38 -24.16
N LEU A 475 -20.74 0.42 -24.03
CA LEU A 475 -19.29 0.63 -24.13
C LEU A 475 -18.80 0.87 -25.57
N ASP A 476 -19.64 0.65 -26.58
CA ASP A 476 -19.30 0.85 -28.00
C ASP A 476 -19.09 2.34 -28.39
N ASN A 477 -19.29 3.28 -27.47
CA ASN A 477 -19.16 4.72 -27.71
C ASN A 477 -17.73 5.25 -27.40
N GLU A 478 -16.70 4.74 -28.07
CA GLU A 478 -15.33 5.30 -28.07
C GLU A 478 -15.27 6.79 -28.47
N ALA A 479 -16.30 7.29 -29.15
CA ALA A 479 -16.39 8.65 -29.65
C ALA A 479 -16.40 9.73 -28.55
N ILE A 480 -16.80 9.42 -27.31
CA ILE A 480 -16.99 10.44 -26.27
C ILE A 480 -15.70 10.72 -25.49
N PHE A 481 -14.93 9.69 -25.13
CA PHE A 481 -13.66 9.84 -24.40
C PHE A 481 -12.57 10.45 -25.30
N SER A 482 -12.50 9.99 -26.56
CA SER A 482 -11.63 10.60 -27.58
C SER A 482 -11.99 12.08 -27.82
N LYS A 483 -13.29 12.43 -27.78
CA LYS A 483 -13.73 13.82 -27.94
C LYS A 483 -13.32 14.71 -26.77
N HIS A 484 -13.38 14.23 -25.52
CA HIS A 484 -12.98 15.04 -24.35
C HIS A 484 -11.47 15.35 -24.32
N ILE A 485 -10.63 14.32 -24.52
CA ILE A 485 -9.17 14.51 -24.59
C ILE A 485 -8.78 15.37 -25.80
N ARG A 486 -9.42 15.14 -26.94
CA ARG A 486 -9.23 15.99 -28.12
C ARG A 486 -9.63 17.43 -27.85
N LEU A 487 -10.78 17.65 -27.19
CA LEU A 487 -11.28 18.99 -26.89
C LEU A 487 -10.39 19.72 -25.88
N LEU A 488 -9.84 19.01 -24.88
CA LEU A 488 -8.85 19.55 -23.95
C LEU A 488 -7.58 19.99 -24.68
N ASN A 489 -7.02 19.14 -25.56
CA ASN A 489 -5.84 19.49 -26.34
C ASN A 489 -6.11 20.67 -27.29
N GLU A 490 -7.28 20.68 -27.93
CA GLU A 490 -7.72 21.80 -28.77
C GLU A 490 -7.86 23.09 -27.96
N PHE A 491 -8.45 23.03 -26.76
CA PHE A 491 -8.67 24.20 -25.89
C PHE A 491 -7.36 24.78 -25.36
N ASN A 492 -6.45 23.92 -24.89
CA ASN A 492 -5.13 24.33 -24.44
C ASN A 492 -4.34 25.06 -25.55
N LEU A 493 -4.41 24.55 -26.78
CA LEU A 493 -3.84 25.26 -27.94
C LEU A 493 -4.59 26.57 -28.21
N GLY A 494 -5.92 26.56 -28.13
CA GLY A 494 -6.77 27.72 -28.38
C GLY A 494 -6.49 28.91 -27.46
N LEU A 495 -6.17 28.66 -26.19
CA LEU A 495 -5.76 29.70 -25.23
C LEU A 495 -4.53 30.48 -25.71
N THR A 496 -3.61 29.84 -26.43
CA THR A 496 -2.40 30.48 -26.98
C THR A 496 -2.56 31.05 -28.39
N ARG A 497 -3.66 30.73 -29.08
CA ARG A 497 -3.89 31.05 -30.50
C ARG A 497 -4.94 32.14 -30.73
N ASP A 498 -5.28 32.90 -29.69
CA ASP A 498 -6.31 33.94 -29.73
C ASP A 498 -7.69 33.42 -30.16
N GLU A 499 -7.94 32.11 -29.97
CA GLU A 499 -9.20 31.44 -30.30
C GLU A 499 -10.29 31.72 -29.25
N VAL A 500 -9.88 32.13 -28.05
CA VAL A 500 -10.78 32.57 -26.98
C VAL A 500 -11.01 34.07 -27.13
N GLN A 501 -12.27 34.48 -27.21
CA GLN A 501 -12.70 35.88 -27.32
C GLN A 501 -13.55 36.27 -26.11
N ALA A 502 -13.54 37.56 -25.77
CA ALA A 502 -14.43 38.13 -24.75
C ALA A 502 -15.64 38.75 -25.45
N TYR A 503 -16.83 38.31 -25.06
CA TYR A 503 -18.08 38.95 -25.45
C TYR A 503 -18.60 39.75 -24.27
N LEU A 504 -19.03 40.98 -24.50
CA LEU A 504 -19.51 41.87 -23.46
C LEU A 504 -21.04 41.82 -23.39
N GLN A 505 -21.58 41.54 -22.21
CA GLN A 505 -23.01 41.65 -21.94
C GLN A 505 -23.30 42.88 -21.07
N PRO A 506 -24.18 43.79 -21.48
CA PRO A 506 -24.42 45.02 -20.73
C PRO A 506 -25.22 44.78 -19.45
N LYS A 507 -24.81 45.48 -18.40
CA LYS A 507 -25.51 45.68 -17.14
C LYS A 507 -26.19 47.04 -17.19
N VAL A 508 -27.50 47.07 -17.06
CA VAL A 508 -28.30 48.29 -17.31
C VAL A 508 -29.07 48.66 -16.06
N ASN A 509 -29.12 49.95 -15.76
CA ASN A 509 -30.08 50.49 -14.80
C ASN A 509 -31.48 50.43 -15.44
N MET A 510 -32.28 49.47 -15.02
CA MET A 510 -33.59 49.15 -15.61
C MET A 510 -34.62 50.28 -15.47
N VAL A 511 -34.39 51.24 -14.57
CA VAL A 511 -35.26 52.43 -14.38
C VAL A 511 -34.92 53.52 -15.39
N THR A 512 -33.63 53.80 -15.58
CA THR A 512 -33.16 54.91 -16.43
C THR A 512 -32.81 54.49 -17.85
N GLY A 513 -32.65 53.19 -18.09
CA GLY A 513 -32.15 52.62 -19.34
C GLY A 513 -30.65 52.80 -19.58
N LYS A 514 -29.92 53.41 -18.64
CA LYS A 514 -28.50 53.72 -18.81
C LYS A 514 -27.62 52.51 -18.55
N LEU A 515 -26.56 52.39 -19.34
CA LEU A 515 -25.47 51.44 -19.13
C LEU A 515 -24.74 51.72 -17.81
N VAL A 516 -24.51 50.68 -17.02
CA VAL A 516 -23.81 50.75 -15.72
C VAL A 516 -22.49 49.99 -15.77
N GLY A 517 -22.36 48.97 -16.60
CA GLY A 517 -21.16 48.14 -16.74
C GLY A 517 -21.35 47.04 -17.77
N PHE A 518 -20.33 46.22 -17.97
CA PHE A 518 -20.42 45.00 -18.77
C PHE A 518 -19.93 43.79 -18.00
N GLU A 519 -20.41 42.60 -18.35
CA GLU A 519 -19.75 41.34 -18.00
C GLU A 519 -19.00 40.79 -19.22
N ALA A 520 -17.74 40.41 -19.04
CA ALA A 520 -16.93 39.75 -20.04
C ALA A 520 -17.11 38.23 -19.98
N LEU A 521 -17.79 37.70 -20.99
CA LEU A 521 -18.10 36.29 -21.13
C LEU A 521 -17.18 35.62 -22.15
N ALA A 522 -16.51 34.55 -21.72
CA ALA A 522 -15.64 33.78 -22.60
C ALA A 522 -16.42 33.12 -23.74
N ARG A 523 -15.91 33.21 -24.97
CA ARG A 523 -16.39 32.46 -26.15
C ARG A 523 -15.20 31.85 -26.86
N TRP A 524 -15.20 30.53 -27.01
CA TRP A 524 -14.13 29.84 -27.72
C TRP A 524 -14.57 29.52 -29.14
N PHE A 525 -13.81 30.02 -30.12
CA PHE A 525 -14.02 29.74 -31.53
C PHE A 525 -12.87 28.90 -32.05
N LYS A 526 -13.19 27.72 -32.61
CA LYS A 526 -12.19 26.89 -33.28
C LYS A 526 -11.67 27.60 -34.54
N PRO A 527 -10.50 27.19 -35.08
CA PRO A 527 -9.99 27.71 -36.35
C PRO A 527 -10.95 27.55 -37.54
N SER A 528 -11.89 26.60 -37.45
CA SER A 528 -12.96 26.40 -38.42
C SER A 528 -14.06 27.49 -38.39
N GLY A 529 -14.05 28.36 -37.37
CA GLY A 529 -15.12 29.33 -37.09
C GLY A 529 -16.28 28.77 -36.25
N GLU A 530 -16.21 27.50 -35.84
CA GLU A 530 -17.21 26.88 -34.97
C GLU A 530 -17.08 27.38 -33.53
N MET A 531 -18.17 27.90 -32.95
CA MET A 531 -18.23 28.32 -31.55
C MET A 531 -18.47 27.10 -30.64
N VAL A 532 -17.57 26.90 -29.68
CA VAL A 532 -17.70 25.91 -28.61
C VAL A 532 -18.37 26.58 -27.40
N PRO A 533 -19.56 26.10 -26.95
CA PRO A 533 -20.29 26.73 -25.85
C PRO A 533 -19.51 26.73 -24.53
N PRO A 534 -19.63 27.78 -23.69
CA PRO A 534 -19.02 27.85 -22.35
C PRO A 534 -19.29 26.62 -21.49
N ASP A 535 -20.53 26.15 -21.44
CA ASP A 535 -20.96 24.96 -20.69
C ASP A 535 -20.24 23.67 -21.09
N VAL A 536 -19.53 23.66 -22.22
CA VAL A 536 -18.75 22.52 -22.71
C VAL A 536 -17.27 22.64 -22.32
N PHE A 537 -16.65 23.81 -22.49
CA PHE A 537 -15.19 23.95 -22.29
C PHE A 537 -14.80 24.45 -20.90
N ILE A 538 -15.65 25.20 -20.18
CA ILE A 538 -15.34 25.67 -18.82
C ILE A 538 -15.16 24.51 -17.85
N PRO A 539 -16.06 23.49 -17.79
CA PRO A 539 -15.86 22.34 -16.90
C PRO A 539 -14.56 21.56 -17.21
N ILE A 540 -14.15 21.54 -18.48
CA ILE A 540 -12.88 20.93 -18.91
C ILE A 540 -11.71 21.76 -18.41
N ALA A 541 -11.79 23.08 -18.53
CA ALA A 541 -10.76 24.00 -18.07
C ALA A 541 -10.55 23.89 -16.56
N GLU A 542 -11.63 23.82 -15.78
CA GLU A 542 -11.59 23.63 -14.32
C GLU A 542 -10.96 22.28 -13.95
N ALA A 543 -11.44 21.19 -14.54
CA ALA A 543 -10.95 19.84 -14.23
C ALA A 543 -9.50 19.60 -14.65
N SER A 544 -8.98 20.39 -15.60
CA SER A 544 -7.61 20.28 -16.11
C SER A 544 -6.64 21.34 -15.58
N GLY A 545 -7.12 22.28 -14.75
CA GLY A 545 -6.31 23.40 -14.26
C GLY A 545 -5.99 24.46 -15.32
N LEU A 546 -6.67 24.44 -16.48
CA LEU A 546 -6.52 25.45 -17.53
C LEU A 546 -7.38 26.71 -17.28
N VAL A 547 -8.26 26.67 -16.28
CA VAL A 547 -9.14 27.80 -15.94
C VAL A 547 -8.36 29.06 -15.55
N GLU A 548 -7.21 28.92 -14.88
CA GLU A 548 -6.34 30.05 -14.52
C GLU A 548 -5.82 30.80 -15.76
N GLN A 549 -5.45 30.04 -16.79
CA GLN A 549 -5.01 30.62 -18.07
C GLN A 549 -6.18 31.29 -18.81
N LEU A 550 -7.38 30.72 -18.70
CA LEU A 550 -8.59 31.31 -19.27
C LEU A 550 -8.93 32.64 -18.59
N ASP A 551 -8.97 32.68 -17.26
CA ASP A 551 -9.29 33.87 -16.47
C ASP A 551 -8.31 35.01 -16.81
N ARG A 552 -7.01 34.70 -16.89
CA ARG A 552 -5.97 35.65 -17.33
C ARG A 552 -6.18 36.17 -18.75
N VAL A 553 -6.56 35.30 -19.70
CA VAL A 553 -6.85 35.72 -21.09
C VAL A 553 -8.07 36.65 -21.13
N ILE A 554 -9.11 36.36 -20.36
CA ILE A 554 -10.32 37.18 -20.28
C ILE A 554 -10.02 38.52 -19.58
N LEU A 555 -9.20 38.55 -18.53
CA LEU A 555 -8.76 39.80 -17.89
C LEU A 555 -8.03 40.72 -18.87
N LEU A 556 -7.07 40.20 -19.63
CA LEU A 556 -6.35 40.98 -20.65
C LEU A 556 -7.29 41.53 -21.73
N LYS A 557 -8.26 40.72 -22.18
CA LYS A 557 -9.27 41.16 -23.15
C LYS A 557 -10.23 42.19 -22.56
N SER A 558 -10.56 42.08 -21.28
CA SER A 558 -11.36 43.07 -20.55
C SER A 558 -10.62 44.41 -20.44
N CYS A 559 -9.31 44.38 -20.15
CA CYS A 559 -8.47 45.58 -20.16
C CYS A 559 -8.44 46.25 -21.55
N SER A 560 -8.32 45.46 -22.61
CA SER A 560 -8.39 45.96 -24.00
C SER A 560 -9.76 46.59 -24.31
N ALA A 561 -10.85 45.94 -23.89
CA ALA A 561 -12.20 46.46 -24.06
C ALA A 561 -12.43 47.78 -23.31
N ILE A 562 -11.92 47.91 -22.08
CA ILE A 562 -11.99 49.14 -21.29
C ILE A 562 -11.34 50.29 -22.05
N LYS A 563 -10.12 50.11 -22.57
CA LYS A 563 -9.44 51.14 -23.36
C LYS A 563 -10.24 51.60 -24.58
N GLN A 564 -10.91 50.66 -25.25
CA GLN A 564 -11.75 50.99 -26.40
C GLN A 564 -13.00 51.79 -26.01
N LEU A 565 -13.64 51.42 -24.90
CA LEU A 565 -14.76 52.19 -24.33
C LEU A 565 -14.31 53.58 -23.89
N GLU A 566 -13.15 53.71 -23.26
CA GLU A 566 -12.59 55.02 -22.86
C GLU A 566 -12.30 55.91 -24.06
N ALA A 567 -11.71 55.35 -25.12
CA ALA A 567 -11.48 56.08 -26.38
C ALA A 567 -12.80 56.54 -27.03
N ALA A 568 -13.89 55.82 -26.78
CA ALA A 568 -15.26 56.18 -27.16
C ALA A 568 -15.94 57.19 -26.21
N GLY A 569 -15.28 57.60 -25.13
CA GLY A 569 -15.83 58.52 -24.11
C GLY A 569 -16.75 57.85 -23.09
N ILE A 570 -16.71 56.51 -22.99
CA ILE A 570 -17.57 55.71 -22.12
C ILE A 570 -16.72 55.15 -20.98
N GLN A 571 -17.07 55.51 -19.75
CA GLN A 571 -16.37 55.05 -18.55
C GLN A 571 -17.32 54.21 -17.69
N VAL A 572 -17.27 52.90 -17.90
CA VAL A 572 -18.03 51.91 -17.11
C VAL A 572 -17.13 50.71 -16.81
N PRO A 573 -17.31 50.03 -15.67
CA PRO A 573 -16.53 48.86 -15.34
C PRO A 573 -16.88 47.65 -16.22
N ILE A 574 -15.89 46.77 -16.40
CA ILE A 574 -16.08 45.44 -16.99
C ILE A 574 -15.78 44.39 -15.93
N SER A 575 -16.76 43.52 -15.69
CA SER A 575 -16.66 42.42 -14.75
C SER A 575 -16.15 41.16 -15.44
N PHE A 576 -15.31 40.36 -14.76
CA PHE A 576 -14.84 39.07 -15.25
C PHE A 576 -14.90 38.01 -14.15
N ASN A 577 -15.11 36.77 -14.56
CA ASN A 577 -15.19 35.63 -13.65
C ASN A 577 -13.81 35.17 -13.18
N VAL A 578 -13.70 34.77 -11.92
CA VAL A 578 -12.47 34.25 -11.30
C VAL A 578 -12.74 32.91 -10.64
N SER A 579 -11.84 31.96 -10.89
CA SER A 579 -11.92 30.59 -10.39
C SER A 579 -11.28 30.35 -9.02
N CYS A 580 -11.58 29.18 -8.43
CA CYS A 580 -11.36 28.90 -7.01
C CYS A 580 -9.90 28.79 -6.56
N HIS A 581 -9.03 28.28 -7.41
CA HIS A 581 -7.65 27.97 -7.03
C HIS A 581 -6.78 29.23 -6.97
N GLU A 582 -7.09 30.27 -7.76
CA GLU A 582 -6.29 31.49 -7.81
C GLU A 582 -6.40 32.32 -6.53
N LEU A 583 -7.60 32.43 -5.94
CA LEU A 583 -7.84 33.27 -4.75
C LEU A 583 -7.09 32.81 -3.49
N LEU A 584 -6.72 31.53 -3.44
CA LEU A 584 -5.95 30.94 -2.34
C LEU A 584 -4.43 31.13 -2.51
N LEU A 585 -3.97 31.58 -3.68
CA LEU A 585 -2.56 31.87 -3.91
C LEU A 585 -2.19 33.19 -3.22
N SER A 586 -1.11 33.15 -2.43
CA SER A 586 -0.65 34.28 -1.60
C SER A 586 -0.34 35.57 -2.38
N ASP A 587 -0.14 35.48 -3.69
CA ASP A 587 0.27 36.55 -4.60
C ASP A 587 -0.80 36.98 -5.60
N PHE A 588 -2.01 36.40 -5.57
CA PHE A 588 -3.07 36.69 -6.55
C PHE A 588 -3.41 38.18 -6.69
N SER A 589 -3.64 38.85 -5.56
CA SER A 589 -3.92 40.30 -5.56
C SER A 589 -2.81 41.13 -6.22
N SER A 590 -1.55 40.72 -6.07
CA SER A 590 -0.42 41.39 -6.72
C SER A 590 -0.39 41.11 -8.22
N SER A 591 -0.66 39.86 -8.63
CA SER A 591 -0.72 39.44 -10.04
C SER A 591 -1.75 40.24 -10.84
N ILE A 592 -2.98 40.40 -10.31
CA ILE A 592 -4.02 41.20 -10.96
C ILE A 592 -3.56 42.66 -11.13
N LEU A 593 -2.99 43.26 -10.08
CA LEU A 593 -2.53 44.65 -10.12
C LEU A 593 -1.37 44.85 -11.11
N GLU A 594 -0.48 43.87 -11.24
CA GLU A 594 0.59 43.90 -12.23
C GLU A 594 0.03 43.92 -13.65
N VAL A 595 -1.00 43.11 -13.93
CA VAL A 595 -1.70 43.12 -15.23
C VAL A 595 -2.37 44.47 -15.48
N LEU A 596 -3.13 44.99 -14.51
CA LEU A 596 -3.80 46.29 -14.66
C LEU A 596 -2.81 47.44 -14.85
N ALA A 597 -1.69 47.42 -14.13
CA ALA A 597 -0.64 48.42 -14.26
C ALA A 597 0.07 48.34 -15.61
N ALA A 598 0.39 47.12 -16.08
CA ALA A 598 0.99 46.90 -17.40
C ALA A 598 0.06 47.36 -18.53
N GLU A 599 -1.24 47.15 -18.35
CA GLU A 599 -2.26 47.61 -19.28
C GLU A 599 -2.69 49.06 -19.05
N ASN A 600 -2.20 49.77 -18.02
CA ASN A 600 -2.61 51.15 -17.70
C ASN A 600 -4.14 51.30 -17.57
N VAL A 601 -4.78 50.37 -16.88
CA VAL A 601 -6.22 50.37 -16.55
C VAL A 601 -6.38 50.64 -15.06
N ALA A 602 -7.31 51.52 -14.68
CA ALA A 602 -7.56 51.82 -13.27
C ALA A 602 -8.34 50.66 -12.61
N PRO A 603 -8.03 50.27 -11.36
CA PRO A 603 -8.74 49.19 -10.66
C PRO A 603 -10.26 49.38 -10.60
N GLN A 604 -10.75 50.62 -10.54
CA GLN A 604 -12.19 50.95 -10.52
C GLN A 604 -12.94 50.60 -11.81
N GLN A 605 -12.22 50.24 -12.88
CA GLN A 605 -12.81 49.88 -14.17
C GLN A 605 -12.93 48.37 -14.36
N VAL A 606 -12.46 47.58 -13.39
CA VAL A 606 -12.51 46.13 -13.45
C VAL A 606 -13.18 45.61 -12.19
N ASP A 607 -14.23 44.82 -12.40
CA ASP A 607 -14.93 44.13 -11.31
C ASP A 607 -14.60 42.64 -11.35
N MET A 608 -14.52 42.02 -10.19
CA MET A 608 -14.32 40.59 -10.07
C MET A 608 -15.65 39.90 -9.76
N GLU A 609 -15.93 38.78 -10.42
CA GLU A 609 -17.07 37.93 -10.11
C GLU A 609 -16.58 36.57 -9.61
N ILE A 610 -17.11 36.15 -8.46
CA ILE A 610 -16.77 34.87 -7.83
C ILE A 610 -18.06 34.15 -7.46
N THR A 611 -18.11 32.83 -7.60
CA THR A 611 -19.31 32.08 -7.22
C THR A 611 -19.51 32.05 -5.70
N GLU A 612 -20.75 31.87 -5.25
CA GLU A 612 -21.09 31.73 -3.83
C GLU A 612 -20.26 30.62 -3.15
N THR A 613 -20.10 29.47 -3.81
CA THR A 613 -19.35 28.33 -3.25
C THR A 613 -17.88 28.67 -3.07
N LEU A 614 -17.28 29.37 -4.05
CA LEU A 614 -15.90 29.85 -3.97
C LEU A 614 -15.72 30.79 -2.79
N ALA A 615 -16.59 31.79 -2.66
CA ALA A 615 -16.49 32.78 -1.59
C ALA A 615 -16.51 32.16 -0.18
N MET A 616 -17.03 30.94 -0.03
CA MET A 616 -17.13 30.21 1.24
C MET A 616 -15.99 29.21 1.50
N ILE A 617 -15.22 28.81 0.48
CA ILE A 617 -14.07 27.90 0.64
C ILE A 617 -12.92 28.66 1.30
N ASN A 618 -12.41 28.16 2.44
CA ASN A 618 -11.34 28.82 3.22
C ASN A 618 -11.61 30.33 3.40
N TYR A 619 -12.85 30.63 3.80
CA TYR A 619 -13.44 31.96 3.85
C TYR A 619 -12.52 33.05 4.45
N GLU A 620 -11.78 32.78 5.54
CA GLU A 620 -10.89 33.78 6.16
C GLU A 620 -9.78 34.27 5.21
N GLU A 621 -9.17 33.35 4.46
CA GLU A 621 -8.09 33.66 3.51
C GLU A 621 -8.63 34.40 2.28
N VAL A 622 -9.73 33.89 1.70
CA VAL A 622 -10.38 34.52 0.54
C VAL A 622 -10.85 35.93 0.90
N SER A 623 -11.50 36.10 2.06
CA SER A 623 -11.99 37.40 2.53
C SER A 623 -10.86 38.42 2.77
N ALA A 624 -9.67 37.97 3.19
CA ALA A 624 -8.50 38.85 3.32
C ALA A 624 -8.01 39.35 1.95
N THR A 625 -7.93 38.45 0.96
CA THR A 625 -7.54 38.78 -0.42
C THR A 625 -8.54 39.72 -1.08
N LEU A 626 -9.84 39.44 -0.95
CA LEU A 626 -10.90 40.29 -1.50
C LEU A 626 -10.93 41.67 -0.86
N ARG A 627 -10.77 41.78 0.47
CA ARG A 627 -10.67 43.08 1.16
C ARG A 627 -9.52 43.93 0.62
N LYS A 628 -8.38 43.32 0.33
CA LYS A 628 -7.23 44.02 -0.25
C LYS A 628 -7.56 44.59 -1.63
N LEU A 629 -8.24 43.82 -2.49
CA LEU A 629 -8.66 44.29 -3.81
C LEU A 629 -9.72 45.41 -3.73
N ILE A 630 -10.69 45.27 -2.82
CA ILE A 630 -11.71 46.31 -2.57
C ILE A 630 -11.08 47.61 -2.06
N GLN A 631 -10.12 47.53 -1.14
CA GLN A 631 -9.38 48.71 -0.64
C GLN A 631 -8.58 49.42 -1.75
N LEU A 632 -8.21 48.71 -2.80
CA LEU A 632 -7.52 49.24 -3.97
C LEU A 632 -8.48 49.78 -5.04
N GLY A 633 -9.79 49.65 -4.83
CA GLY A 633 -10.83 50.27 -5.64
C GLY A 633 -11.55 49.34 -6.62
N MET A 634 -11.28 48.03 -6.61
CA MET A 634 -12.04 47.06 -7.42
C MET A 634 -13.37 46.72 -6.74
N ASP A 635 -14.45 46.60 -7.52
CA ASP A 635 -15.69 46.00 -7.03
C ASP A 635 -15.60 44.46 -7.08
N VAL A 636 -16.21 43.79 -6.11
CA VAL A 636 -16.26 42.32 -6.00
C VAL A 636 -17.73 41.91 -5.94
N SER A 637 -18.14 41.11 -6.91
CA SER A 637 -19.49 40.58 -7.04
C SER A 637 -19.52 39.10 -6.68
N ILE A 638 -20.52 38.70 -5.90
CA ILE A 638 -20.81 37.28 -5.66
C ILE A 638 -21.87 36.83 -6.65
N ASP A 639 -21.52 35.82 -7.43
CA ASP A 639 -22.37 35.20 -8.43
C ASP A 639 -23.12 33.99 -7.91
N ASP A 640 -24.19 33.63 -8.62
CA ASP A 640 -25.09 32.50 -8.32
C ASP A 640 -25.70 32.50 -6.91
N PHE A 641 -25.82 33.68 -6.29
CA PHE A 641 -26.21 33.79 -4.87
C PHE A 641 -27.63 33.27 -4.62
N GLY A 642 -27.74 32.30 -3.71
CA GLY A 642 -29.00 31.66 -3.29
C GLY A 642 -29.19 30.24 -3.84
N THR A 643 -28.31 29.76 -4.72
CA THR A 643 -28.33 28.38 -5.24
C THR A 643 -27.59 27.38 -4.33
N GLY A 644 -26.76 27.88 -3.39
CA GLY A 644 -25.95 27.10 -2.44
C GLY A 644 -26.38 27.20 -0.97
N PHE A 645 -25.65 26.51 -0.08
CA PHE A 645 -25.87 26.46 1.37
C PHE A 645 -25.15 27.60 2.13
N SER A 646 -25.36 28.86 1.77
CA SER A 646 -24.93 29.95 2.65
C SER A 646 -25.75 29.95 3.93
N SER A 647 -25.12 29.61 5.06
CA SER A 647 -25.63 30.07 6.34
C SER A 647 -25.58 31.59 6.32
N LEU A 648 -26.73 32.27 6.46
CA LEU A 648 -26.86 33.73 6.55
C LEU A 648 -25.85 34.37 7.52
N SER A 649 -25.29 33.59 8.46
CA SER A 649 -24.19 34.00 9.33
C SER A 649 -22.93 34.43 8.57
N HIS A 650 -22.55 33.77 7.47
CA HIS A 650 -21.27 34.00 6.78
C HIS A 650 -21.32 35.15 5.77
N VAL A 651 -22.52 35.49 5.27
CA VAL A 651 -22.74 36.67 4.40
C VAL A 651 -22.33 37.97 5.11
N THR A 652 -22.41 38.00 6.44
CA THR A 652 -22.07 39.19 7.24
C THR A 652 -20.57 39.50 7.27
N GLU A 653 -19.74 38.49 7.02
CA GLU A 653 -18.30 38.60 7.09
C GLU A 653 -17.70 38.73 5.67
N LEU A 654 -18.41 38.24 4.64
CA LEU A 654 -18.01 38.26 3.25
C LEU A 654 -17.58 39.65 2.73
N ALA A 655 -16.37 39.71 2.19
CA ALA A 655 -15.84 40.91 1.57
C ALA A 655 -16.33 41.03 0.13
N ALA A 656 -17.54 41.56 -0.05
CA ALA A 656 -18.14 41.81 -1.35
C ALA A 656 -18.79 43.19 -1.41
N THR A 657 -18.86 43.77 -2.61
CA THR A 657 -19.54 45.06 -2.86
C THR A 657 -20.88 44.88 -3.58
N THR A 658 -21.05 43.74 -4.26
CA THR A 658 -22.24 43.46 -5.09
C THR A 658 -22.70 42.00 -4.93
N LEU A 659 -24.02 41.79 -4.94
CA LEU A 659 -24.64 40.47 -5.00
C LEU A 659 -25.40 40.31 -6.32
N LYS A 660 -25.14 39.22 -7.06
CA LYS A 660 -25.85 38.86 -8.28
C LYS A 660 -26.92 37.81 -7.95
N ILE A 661 -28.16 38.07 -8.35
CA ILE A 661 -29.29 37.14 -8.19
C ILE A 661 -29.29 36.20 -9.39
N ASP A 662 -29.14 34.90 -9.15
CA ASP A 662 -29.14 33.89 -10.19
C ASP A 662 -30.42 33.89 -11.04
N LYS A 663 -30.25 33.59 -12.33
CA LYS A 663 -31.33 33.54 -13.32
C LYS A 663 -32.45 32.57 -12.93
N SER A 664 -32.16 31.49 -12.19
CA SER A 664 -33.19 30.51 -11.79
C SER A 664 -34.27 31.10 -10.88
N PHE A 665 -33.93 32.13 -10.10
CA PHE A 665 -34.89 32.86 -9.28
C PHE A 665 -35.63 33.93 -10.09
N VAL A 666 -34.96 34.57 -11.05
CA VAL A 666 -35.53 35.62 -11.91
C VAL A 666 -36.50 35.04 -12.94
N GLN A 667 -36.21 33.85 -13.48
CA GLN A 667 -36.99 33.22 -14.55
C GLN A 667 -38.47 33.06 -14.20
N TYR A 668 -38.78 32.75 -12.93
CA TYR A 668 -40.14 32.48 -12.45
C TYR A 668 -40.84 33.69 -11.78
N LEU A 669 -40.27 34.89 -11.86
CA LEU A 669 -40.89 36.11 -11.32
C LEU A 669 -42.21 36.42 -12.05
N GLY A 670 -43.28 36.62 -11.28
CA GLY A 670 -44.64 36.81 -11.79
C GLY A 670 -45.45 35.52 -11.99
N GLU A 671 -44.84 34.34 -11.86
CA GLU A 671 -45.54 33.04 -11.96
C GLU A 671 -45.64 32.30 -10.61
N LYS A 672 -44.60 32.37 -9.77
CA LYS A 672 -44.52 31.68 -8.48
C LYS A 672 -44.21 32.65 -7.34
N SER A 673 -45.06 32.66 -6.30
CA SER A 673 -44.84 33.49 -5.10
C SER A 673 -43.57 33.15 -4.33
N SER A 674 -43.11 31.89 -4.40
CA SER A 674 -41.87 31.45 -3.75
C SER A 674 -40.63 32.14 -4.32
N SER A 675 -40.58 32.39 -5.64
CA SER A 675 -39.44 33.05 -6.29
C SER A 675 -39.38 34.53 -5.94
N GLU A 676 -40.54 35.20 -5.87
CA GLU A 676 -40.61 36.61 -5.41
C GLU A 676 -40.11 36.76 -3.97
N HIS A 677 -40.45 35.84 -3.07
CA HIS A 677 -39.98 35.88 -1.69
C HIS A 677 -38.45 35.70 -1.56
N ILE A 678 -37.85 34.83 -2.37
CA ILE A 678 -36.39 34.61 -2.37
C ILE A 678 -35.67 35.87 -2.88
N VAL A 679 -36.16 36.45 -3.98
CA VAL A 679 -35.60 37.69 -4.55
C VAL A 679 -35.72 38.85 -3.55
N ASP A 680 -36.88 39.04 -2.90
CA ASP A 680 -37.06 40.05 -1.85
C ASP A 680 -36.10 39.82 -0.67
N MET A 681 -35.91 38.56 -0.25
CA MET A 681 -34.96 38.22 0.81
C MET A 681 -33.53 38.62 0.43
N ILE A 682 -33.06 38.26 -0.76
CA ILE A 682 -31.70 38.57 -1.23
C ILE A 682 -31.51 40.10 -1.29
N ILE A 683 -32.49 40.84 -1.83
CA ILE A 683 -32.42 42.30 -1.89
C ILE A 683 -32.32 42.92 -0.50
N ARG A 684 -33.12 42.44 0.47
CA ARG A 684 -33.08 42.93 1.86
C ARG A 684 -31.74 42.63 2.52
N VAL A 685 -31.18 41.44 2.31
CA VAL A 685 -29.87 41.05 2.83
C VAL A 685 -28.81 41.99 2.27
N ALA A 686 -28.72 42.14 0.96
CA ALA A 686 -27.76 43.03 0.31
C ALA A 686 -27.87 44.47 0.84
N THR A 687 -29.09 45.01 0.91
CA THR A 687 -29.36 46.37 1.40
C THR A 687 -28.91 46.56 2.85
N ARG A 688 -29.13 45.57 3.72
CA ARG A 688 -28.70 45.60 5.13
C ARG A 688 -27.19 45.68 5.30
N PHE A 689 -26.44 45.07 4.39
CA PHE A 689 -24.97 45.06 4.39
C PHE A 689 -24.34 46.13 3.48
N GLY A 690 -25.15 47.02 2.89
CA GLY A 690 -24.67 48.09 2.02
C GLY A 690 -24.14 47.62 0.67
N MET A 691 -24.51 46.41 0.23
CA MET A 691 -24.13 45.83 -1.06
C MET A 691 -25.10 46.26 -2.17
N LYS A 692 -24.58 46.42 -3.40
CA LYS A 692 -25.39 46.58 -4.60
C LYS A 692 -26.03 45.25 -4.98
N VAL A 693 -27.14 45.28 -5.72
CA VAL A 693 -27.81 44.08 -6.24
C VAL A 693 -27.96 44.18 -7.75
N ILE A 694 -27.61 43.08 -8.43
CA ILE A 694 -27.79 42.91 -9.87
C ILE A 694 -28.63 41.67 -10.10
N ALA A 695 -29.67 41.75 -10.93
CA ALA A 695 -30.48 40.59 -11.30
C ALA A 695 -30.02 40.02 -12.65
N GLU A 696 -29.73 38.72 -12.68
CA GLU A 696 -29.34 38.02 -13.90
C GLU A 696 -30.51 37.37 -14.63
N GLY A 697 -30.36 37.12 -15.92
CA GLY A 697 -31.37 36.42 -16.71
C GLY A 697 -32.68 37.20 -16.86
N VAL A 698 -32.64 38.53 -16.88
CA VAL A 698 -33.82 39.35 -17.17
C VAL A 698 -34.16 39.22 -18.66
N GLU A 699 -35.26 38.55 -18.98
CA GLU A 699 -35.67 38.25 -20.36
C GLU A 699 -36.97 38.97 -20.77
N THR A 700 -37.81 39.34 -19.81
CA THR A 700 -39.14 39.94 -20.08
C THR A 700 -39.36 41.28 -19.36
N ALA A 701 -40.24 42.11 -19.92
CA ALA A 701 -40.66 43.35 -19.28
C ALA A 701 -41.34 43.12 -17.92
N LEU A 702 -42.06 42.00 -17.77
CA LEU A 702 -42.70 41.62 -16.51
C LEU A 702 -41.67 41.37 -15.40
N GLN A 703 -40.60 40.61 -15.70
CA GLN A 703 -39.51 40.36 -14.75
C GLN A 703 -38.81 41.67 -14.35
N ARG A 704 -38.52 42.54 -15.32
CA ARG A 704 -37.98 43.88 -15.07
C ARG A 704 -38.85 44.68 -14.10
N ASP A 705 -40.15 44.78 -14.39
CA ASP A 705 -41.08 45.60 -13.60
C ASP A 705 -41.20 45.07 -12.16
N LYS A 706 -41.20 43.74 -12.00
CA LYS A 706 -41.19 43.08 -10.69
C LYS A 706 -39.90 43.31 -9.91
N LEU A 707 -38.74 43.22 -10.57
CA LEU A 707 -37.45 43.50 -9.94
C LEU A 707 -37.37 44.96 -9.46
N ILE A 708 -37.85 45.92 -10.26
CA ILE A 708 -37.91 47.34 -9.88
C ILE A 708 -38.85 47.53 -8.68
N GLU A 709 -40.03 46.89 -8.66
CA GLU A 709 -40.97 46.93 -7.54
C GLU A 709 -40.34 46.42 -6.23
N LEU A 710 -39.54 45.35 -6.33
CA LEU A 710 -38.82 44.76 -5.19
C LEU A 710 -37.57 45.55 -4.78
N GLY A 711 -37.18 46.58 -5.54
CA GLY A 711 -36.05 47.46 -5.22
C GLY A 711 -34.72 47.12 -5.92
N CYS A 712 -34.71 46.13 -6.83
CA CYS A 712 -33.55 45.84 -7.68
C CYS A 712 -33.61 46.68 -8.96
N THR A 713 -32.67 47.61 -9.12
CA THR A 713 -32.67 48.57 -10.23
C THR A 713 -31.66 48.24 -11.33
N ILE A 714 -30.72 47.33 -11.09
CA ILE A 714 -29.71 46.92 -12.06
C ILE A 714 -30.04 45.51 -12.54
N GLY A 715 -30.10 45.32 -13.85
CA GLY A 715 -30.40 44.03 -14.46
C GLY A 715 -29.46 43.71 -15.62
N GLN A 716 -29.28 42.42 -15.84
CA GLN A 716 -28.54 41.83 -16.94
C GLN A 716 -29.34 40.68 -17.53
N GLY A 717 -29.38 40.59 -18.85
CA GLY A 717 -30.13 39.53 -19.53
C GLY A 717 -30.54 39.94 -20.95
N TYR A 718 -31.22 39.04 -21.64
CA TYR A 718 -31.59 39.23 -23.05
C TYR A 718 -32.63 40.33 -23.27
N PHE A 719 -33.35 40.74 -22.24
CA PHE A 719 -34.19 41.93 -22.28
C PHE A 719 -33.36 43.21 -22.53
N CYS A 720 -32.16 43.28 -21.95
CA CYS A 720 -31.26 44.42 -22.11
C CYS A 720 -30.50 44.31 -23.43
N ALA A 721 -29.63 43.31 -23.55
CA ALA A 721 -29.02 42.87 -24.79
C ALA A 721 -28.38 41.48 -24.61
N ARG A 722 -28.16 40.79 -25.74
CA ARG A 722 -27.35 39.57 -25.74
C ARG A 722 -25.86 39.93 -25.60
N PRO A 723 -25.01 38.99 -25.15
CA PRO A 723 -23.56 39.17 -25.21
C PRO A 723 -23.10 39.45 -26.65
N MET A 724 -22.24 40.46 -26.83
CA MET A 724 -21.80 40.95 -28.15
C MET A 724 -20.27 41.00 -28.23
N PRO A 725 -19.66 40.87 -29.41
CA PRO A 725 -18.24 41.17 -29.61
C PRO A 725 -17.89 42.58 -29.13
N ILE A 726 -16.65 42.83 -28.71
CA ILE A 726 -16.20 44.12 -28.15
C ILE A 726 -16.56 45.29 -29.07
N ASP A 727 -16.29 45.18 -30.37
CA ASP A 727 -16.58 46.26 -31.34
C ASP A 727 -18.07 46.60 -31.42
N GLU A 728 -18.93 45.58 -31.42
CA GLU A 728 -20.39 45.75 -31.41
C GLU A 728 -20.89 46.31 -30.08
N ALA A 729 -20.29 45.88 -28.96
CA ALA A 729 -20.64 46.36 -27.64
C ALA A 729 -20.28 47.84 -27.46
N VAL A 730 -19.15 48.30 -28.00
CA VAL A 730 -18.77 49.73 -28.00
C VAL A 730 -19.79 50.56 -28.81
N GLN A 731 -20.18 50.08 -30.00
CA GLN A 731 -21.22 50.75 -30.81
C GLN A 731 -22.57 50.78 -30.09
N TRP A 732 -22.96 49.67 -29.48
CA TRP A 732 -24.18 49.58 -28.70
C TRP A 732 -24.14 50.55 -27.51
N ALA A 733 -23.01 50.66 -26.82
CA ALA A 733 -22.83 51.58 -25.71
C ALA A 733 -22.93 53.05 -26.14
N MET A 734 -22.37 53.43 -27.29
CA MET A 734 -22.51 54.79 -27.86
C MET A 734 -23.96 55.13 -28.20
N ALA A 735 -24.76 54.15 -28.62
CA ALA A 735 -26.17 54.36 -28.96
C ALA A 735 -27.08 54.45 -27.72
N ASN A 736 -26.63 53.97 -26.56
CA ASN A 736 -27.42 53.84 -25.33
C ASN A 736 -26.77 54.56 -24.12
N SER A 737 -25.85 55.51 -24.36
CA SER A 737 -25.17 56.32 -23.33
C SER A 737 -25.97 57.54 -22.87
#